data_AF-A0A1S2VM54-F1
#
_entry.id   AF-A0A1S2VM54-F1
#
_cell.length_a   1.000
_cell.length_b   1.000
_cell.length_c   1.000
_cell.angle_alpha   90.00
_cell.angle_beta   90.00
_cell.angle_gamma   90.00
#
_symmetry.space_group_name_H-M   'P 1'
#
loop_
_entity.id
_entity.type
_entity.pdbx_description
1 polymer ?
#
loop_
_entity_poly.entity_id
_entity_poly.type
_entity_poly.pdbx_seq_one_letter_code
_entity_poly.pdbx_strand_id
1 'polypeptide(L)'
;MIQIRNDAGQFLQLSAGQGITVEQASGWLSDDNLPGAFSYPITAPLNEHNERFLSYSWRPGHISPQMELPVNVNLAGMLYRRCTFSYRIRDAKIDGYLKIDGGEAFSKLKEKRLGEVLPAGIPMAGYPGQLKARLRQIAAMAPGSFPFTFFPVYNELMIEPEFGADKLPGFTRSSYINNWDRYDFVVDSAGKTGNLISPQFYLAWIVEQVLLAAGYRMQGDFFSRPEIRRLVVLNLTAMSVKTGFSSLFPDYVYPRYHVPDMTVSDFLKAVKTRFGLVFGFNSTEKTCTIRCFSDVWRERPDRDWRSFQKPDYGIEEASGSGYTIEEYLDPEDELYKVPDGKGGLTLSQPGTYVSGDGANRITMPVGTANITYLVTPYNQAAKWIVPVVRQPGNILDPAYQASARYVTDGQRKNSCGLRLLSYMGMQKDSAGSLYPLATSAVRDGTQAQISSFSPALSGRFGGWHGGLALYYYFLSNTRKVTADMLLPAQELAALKLHKPVMLWFDRQPGQFLPAKITAEAPGPSGLLKVRGEFQTVPAAISLGTESFPDPVWVEWTETRTQASRSQSGVVFVERRITITVKCWKERQRITPAAVQSLPLRVRKKVDYVVGSSQPDVETIQTYYGTGTQTVLENNTLADRLQSGSMLAGLQFYTTTYQLEPGDDYNII
;
A
#
# COMPACT_ATOMS: atom_id res chain seq x y z
N MET A 1 27.21 18.04 31.64
CA MET A 1 27.62 16.65 31.96
C MET A 1 26.52 15.70 31.50
N ILE A 2 26.87 14.60 30.82
CA ILE A 2 25.91 13.54 30.41
C ILE A 2 25.83 12.50 31.52
N GLN A 3 24.64 12.03 31.83
CA GLN A 3 24.42 10.94 32.77
C GLN A 3 23.49 9.90 32.14
N ILE A 4 23.95 8.64 32.07
CA ILE A 4 23.14 7.50 31.66
C ILE A 4 22.75 6.76 32.93
N ARG A 5 21.44 6.67 33.22
CA ARG A 5 20.92 6.04 34.44
C ARG A 5 20.06 4.83 34.10
N ASN A 6 20.22 3.73 34.83
CA ASN A 6 19.31 2.59 34.73
C ASN A 6 18.03 2.85 35.57
N ASP A 7 17.08 1.92 35.53
CA ASP A 7 15.82 2.04 36.28
C ASP A 7 16.02 1.99 37.82
N ALA A 8 17.13 1.40 38.28
CA ALA A 8 17.52 1.42 39.70
C ALA A 8 18.15 2.76 40.14
N GLY A 9 18.26 3.74 39.24
CA GLY A 9 18.83 5.06 39.51
C GLY A 9 20.36 5.13 39.55
N GLN A 10 21.04 4.01 39.30
CA GLN A 10 22.50 3.94 39.19
C GLN A 10 22.95 4.55 37.87
N PHE A 11 24.13 5.17 37.83
CA PHE A 11 24.65 5.80 36.63
C PHE A 11 25.88 5.08 36.07
N LEU A 12 25.99 5.03 34.75
CA LEU A 12 27.17 4.48 34.09
C LEU A 12 28.36 5.41 34.30
N GLN A 13 29.42 4.93 34.95
CA GLN A 13 30.68 5.65 35.12
C GLN A 13 31.49 5.56 33.84
N LEU A 14 31.60 6.67 33.12
CA LEU A 14 32.39 6.81 31.89
C LEU A 14 33.84 7.17 32.21
N SER A 15 34.76 6.90 31.28
CA SER A 15 36.15 7.32 31.39
C SER A 15 36.26 8.85 31.34
N ALA A 16 37.23 9.43 32.07
CA ALA A 16 37.43 10.88 32.09
C ALA A 16 37.70 11.41 30.66
N GLY A 17 37.00 12.49 30.27
CA GLY A 17 37.14 13.13 28.96
C GLY A 17 36.33 12.52 27.82
N GLN A 18 35.58 11.44 28.07
CA GLN A 18 34.74 10.82 27.04
C GLN A 18 33.51 11.67 26.72
N GLY A 19 33.44 12.18 25.49
CA GLY A 19 32.23 12.77 24.93
C GLY A 19 31.30 11.70 24.38
N ILE A 20 29.99 11.90 24.51
CA ILE A 20 28.99 11.10 23.78
C ILE A 20 28.48 11.97 22.64
N THR A 21 28.55 11.41 21.44
CA THR A 21 27.94 11.97 20.25
C THR A 21 26.64 11.22 19.99
N VAL A 22 25.54 11.95 19.88
CA VAL A 22 24.23 11.42 19.49
C VAL A 22 23.90 11.88 18.08
N GLU A 23 23.38 10.98 17.28
CA GLU A 23 22.91 11.25 15.93
C GLU A 23 21.42 10.94 15.82
N GLN A 24 20.65 11.92 15.35
CA GLN A 24 19.25 11.75 14.99
C GLN A 24 19.09 12.05 13.50
N ALA A 25 18.55 11.13 12.72
CA ALA A 25 18.24 11.36 11.32
C ALA A 25 16.73 11.30 11.08
N SER A 26 16.25 12.20 10.24
CA SER A 26 14.93 12.09 9.62
C SER A 26 15.01 11.16 8.41
N GLY A 27 13.86 10.61 8.02
CA GLY A 27 13.77 9.72 6.87
C GLY A 27 13.39 10.42 5.58
N TRP A 28 13.50 11.74 5.45
CA TRP A 28 12.95 12.44 4.28
C TRP A 28 13.59 12.01 2.96
N LEU A 29 14.91 11.80 2.93
CA LEU A 29 15.67 11.49 1.72
C LEU A 29 16.21 10.05 1.66
N SER A 30 16.02 9.24 2.70
CA SER A 30 16.54 7.88 2.74
C SER A 30 15.55 6.91 2.10
N ASP A 31 15.85 6.50 0.86
CA ASP A 31 15.03 5.53 0.13
C ASP A 31 15.22 4.10 0.67
N ASP A 32 16.45 3.75 1.08
CA ASP A 32 16.80 2.36 1.43
C ASP A 32 16.88 2.05 2.93
N ASN A 33 16.90 3.06 3.80
CA ASN A 33 16.95 2.84 5.24
C ASN A 33 15.85 3.62 5.95
N LEU A 34 15.06 2.90 6.76
CA LEU A 34 14.20 3.55 7.74
C LEU A 34 15.12 4.25 8.75
N PRO A 35 15.00 5.57 8.92
CA PRO A 35 15.96 6.38 9.68
C PRO A 35 16.03 5.93 11.15
N GLY A 36 17.22 5.62 11.63
CA GLY A 36 17.46 5.34 13.05
C GLY A 36 18.20 6.49 13.72
N ALA A 37 17.96 6.71 15.01
CA ALA A 37 18.82 7.52 15.86
C ALA A 37 19.71 6.58 16.67
N PHE A 38 21.02 6.84 16.66
CA PHE A 38 22.02 6.02 17.35
C PHE A 38 23.01 6.93 18.08
N SER A 39 23.57 6.44 19.17
CA SER A 39 24.80 7.03 19.71
C SER A 39 26.02 6.38 19.06
N TYR A 40 27.11 7.14 18.98
CA TYR A 40 28.42 6.57 18.77
C TYR A 40 28.80 5.63 19.92
N PRO A 41 29.77 4.72 19.71
CA PRO A 41 30.20 3.76 20.73
C PRO A 41 30.61 4.43 22.05
N ILE A 42 30.14 3.87 23.15
CA ILE A 42 30.40 4.26 24.52
C ILE A 42 31.25 3.17 25.14
N THR A 43 32.50 3.48 25.48
CA THR A 43 33.37 2.59 26.26
C THR A 43 33.34 2.97 27.74
N ALA A 44 33.24 2.03 28.65
CA ALA A 44 33.29 2.28 30.09
C ALA A 44 34.13 1.21 30.80
N PRO A 45 34.83 1.51 31.92
CA PRO A 45 35.55 0.50 32.68
C PRO A 45 34.58 -0.48 33.36
N LEU A 46 34.90 -1.76 33.41
CA LEU A 46 34.13 -2.75 34.17
C LEU A 46 34.57 -2.75 35.65
N ASN A 47 34.17 -1.71 36.39
CA ASN A 47 34.38 -1.61 37.83
C ASN A 47 33.13 -2.07 38.62
N GLU A 48 33.23 -2.24 39.93
CA GLU A 48 32.12 -2.70 40.79
C GLU A 48 30.85 -1.84 40.65
N HIS A 49 31.01 -0.53 40.42
CA HIS A 49 29.87 0.36 40.20
C HIS A 49 29.14 0.04 38.89
N ASN A 50 29.88 -0.11 37.79
CA ASN A 50 29.31 -0.43 36.49
C ASN A 50 28.81 -1.88 36.42
N GLU A 51 29.42 -2.82 37.15
CA GLU A 51 28.85 -4.16 37.29
C GLU A 51 27.46 -4.14 37.95
N ARG A 52 27.28 -3.32 39.00
CA ARG A 52 25.97 -3.09 39.62
C ARG A 52 24.99 -2.43 38.65
N PHE A 53 25.45 -1.42 37.89
CA PHE A 53 24.64 -0.78 36.86
C PHE A 53 24.08 -1.79 35.84
N LEU A 54 24.90 -2.77 35.45
CA LEU A 54 24.52 -3.86 34.55
C LEU A 54 23.79 -5.01 35.26
N SER A 55 23.51 -4.91 36.56
CA SER A 55 22.90 -5.95 37.39
C SER A 55 23.59 -7.31 37.27
N TYR A 56 24.89 -7.33 36.99
CA TYR A 56 25.67 -8.54 36.71
C TYR A 56 25.09 -9.45 35.61
N SER A 57 24.20 -8.94 34.75
CA SER A 57 23.45 -9.73 33.77
C SER A 57 24.31 -10.33 32.65
N TRP A 58 25.54 -9.88 32.51
CA TRP A 58 26.50 -10.40 31.52
C TRP A 58 27.22 -11.67 31.97
N ARG A 59 27.15 -12.04 33.25
CA ARG A 59 27.93 -13.16 33.79
C ARG A 59 27.43 -14.49 33.22
N PRO A 60 28.33 -15.43 32.86
CA PRO A 60 27.93 -16.72 32.29
C PRO A 60 26.96 -17.54 33.15
N GLY A 61 27.03 -17.40 34.48
CA GLY A 61 26.16 -18.10 35.43
C GLY A 61 24.80 -17.42 35.68
N HIS A 62 24.47 -16.32 35.01
CA HIS A 62 23.18 -15.64 35.17
C HIS A 62 22.06 -16.44 34.49
N ILE A 63 20.89 -16.56 35.14
CA ILE A 63 19.77 -17.40 34.66
C ILE A 63 19.21 -16.91 33.32
N SER A 64 19.29 -15.60 33.07
CA SER A 64 18.91 -15.00 31.79
C SER A 64 19.92 -13.89 31.46
N PRO A 65 20.99 -14.18 30.71
CA PRO A 65 21.98 -13.17 30.41
C PRO A 65 21.37 -12.11 29.46
N GLN A 66 21.45 -10.85 29.86
CA GLN A 66 20.91 -9.72 29.10
C GLN A 66 22.01 -8.71 28.81
N MET A 67 22.21 -8.44 27.53
CA MET A 67 23.19 -7.47 27.00
C MET A 67 22.51 -6.16 26.57
N GLU A 68 21.26 -5.97 26.97
CA GLU A 68 20.48 -4.77 26.72
C GLU A 68 19.73 -4.38 27.99
N LEU A 69 19.70 -3.08 28.31
CA LEU A 69 18.93 -2.57 29.44
C LEU A 69 18.27 -1.21 29.13
N PRO A 70 17.07 -0.94 29.68
CA PRO A 70 16.45 0.37 29.59
C PRO A 70 17.24 1.41 30.41
N VAL A 71 17.44 2.60 29.82
CA VAL A 71 18.18 3.71 30.45
C VAL A 71 17.52 5.06 30.20
N ASN A 72 17.76 5.98 31.12
CA ASN A 72 17.45 7.40 31.00
C ASN A 72 18.74 8.16 30.70
N VAL A 73 18.76 8.90 29.59
CA VAL A 73 19.89 9.75 29.20
C VAL A 73 19.56 11.18 29.58
N ASN A 74 20.34 11.74 30.52
CA ASN A 74 20.24 13.12 30.93
C ASN A 74 21.40 13.93 30.35
N LEU A 75 21.09 15.05 29.70
CA LEU A 75 22.06 16.02 29.19
C LEU A 75 21.98 17.28 30.05
N ALA A 76 23.06 17.62 30.76
CA ALA A 76 23.12 18.79 31.65
C ALA A 76 21.97 18.84 32.69
N GLY A 77 21.62 17.68 33.26
CA GLY A 77 20.56 17.56 34.27
C GLY A 77 19.14 17.45 33.70
N MET A 78 18.96 17.67 32.39
CA MET A 78 17.67 17.54 31.71
C MET A 78 17.51 16.16 31.08
N LEU A 79 16.34 15.54 31.21
CA LEU A 79 16.02 14.31 30.52
C LEU A 79 15.99 14.57 29.01
N TYR A 80 16.89 13.90 28.29
CA TYR A 80 16.95 13.96 26.83
C TYR A 80 16.08 12.86 26.23
N ARG A 81 16.37 11.59 26.55
CA ARG A 81 15.64 10.42 26.03
C ARG A 81 15.61 9.28 27.03
N ARG A 82 14.51 8.52 27.02
CA ARG A 82 14.44 7.16 27.57
C ARG A 82 14.69 6.18 26.43
N CYS A 83 15.68 5.32 26.53
CA CYS A 83 16.12 4.47 25.42
C CYS A 83 16.74 3.15 25.91
N THR A 84 17.22 2.32 24.99
CA THR A 84 17.88 1.05 25.32
C THR A 84 19.39 1.19 25.16
N PHE A 85 20.15 0.85 26.20
CA PHE A 85 21.59 0.70 26.14
C PHE A 85 21.93 -0.76 25.83
N SER A 86 22.54 -0.99 24.67
CA SER A 86 23.05 -2.30 24.25
C SER A 86 24.56 -2.31 24.48
N TYR A 87 25.08 -3.37 25.07
CA TYR A 87 26.48 -3.45 25.46
C TYR A 87 27.07 -4.84 25.27
N ARG A 88 28.39 -4.91 25.23
CA ARG A 88 29.19 -6.13 25.25
C ARG A 88 30.38 -5.90 26.18
N ILE A 89 30.92 -6.98 26.72
CA ILE A 89 32.12 -6.91 27.55
C ILE A 89 33.29 -7.50 26.79
N ARG A 90 34.38 -6.73 26.72
CA ARG A 90 35.64 -7.14 26.10
C ARG A 90 36.78 -6.55 26.90
N ASP A 91 37.78 -7.36 27.25
CA ASP A 91 39.01 -6.92 27.93
C ASP A 91 38.75 -6.05 29.17
N ALA A 92 37.83 -6.48 30.04
CA ALA A 92 37.39 -5.76 31.25
C ALA A 92 36.83 -4.34 30.98
N LYS A 93 36.30 -4.12 29.77
CA LYS A 93 35.61 -2.89 29.36
C LYS A 93 34.21 -3.22 28.86
N ILE A 94 33.32 -2.27 29.08
CA ILE A 94 31.97 -2.25 28.54
C ILE A 94 32.04 -1.46 27.24
N ASP A 95 31.79 -2.09 26.11
CA ASP A 95 31.55 -1.41 24.84
C ASP A 95 30.06 -1.42 24.57
N GLY A 96 29.41 -0.26 24.47
CA GLY A 96 27.99 -0.20 24.19
C GLY A 96 27.59 0.96 23.30
N TYR A 97 26.30 1.05 23.00
CA TYR A 97 25.69 2.13 22.26
C TYR A 97 24.23 2.29 22.67
N LEU A 98 23.67 3.47 22.45
CA LEU A 98 22.28 3.80 22.76
C LEU A 98 21.44 3.66 21.48
N LYS A 99 20.36 2.87 21.59
CA LYS A 99 19.32 2.76 20.56
C LYS A 99 18.25 3.81 20.84
N ILE A 100 18.25 4.93 20.11
CA ILE A 100 17.39 6.08 20.40
C ILE A 100 16.24 6.13 19.40
N ASP A 101 15.04 6.55 19.84
CA ASP A 101 13.88 6.80 18.98
C ASP A 101 13.62 5.67 17.97
N GLY A 102 13.81 5.91 16.66
CA GLY A 102 13.62 4.89 15.63
C GLY A 102 14.58 3.71 15.75
N GLY A 103 15.81 3.93 16.25
CA GLY A 103 16.79 2.87 16.45
C GLY A 103 16.32 1.79 17.43
N GLU A 104 15.54 2.16 18.45
CA GLU A 104 14.90 1.19 19.36
C GLU A 104 13.82 0.40 18.64
N ALA A 105 12.89 1.09 17.97
CA ALA A 105 11.76 0.48 17.26
C ALA A 105 12.24 -0.52 16.19
N PHE A 106 13.18 -0.11 15.33
CA PHE A 106 13.65 -0.93 14.22
C PHE A 106 14.46 -2.13 14.68
N SER A 107 15.19 -2.04 15.80
CA SER A 107 15.90 -3.21 16.34
C SER A 107 14.95 -4.36 16.70
N LYS A 108 13.68 -4.07 17.01
CA LYS A 108 12.65 -5.07 17.31
C LYS A 108 11.90 -5.59 16.08
N LEU A 109 11.95 -4.85 14.96
CA LEU A 109 11.14 -5.11 13.77
C LEU A 109 11.95 -5.58 12.55
N LYS A 110 13.24 -5.23 12.45
CA LYS A 110 14.05 -5.36 11.22
C LYS A 110 14.05 -6.77 10.63
N GLU A 111 14.10 -7.80 11.47
CA GLU A 111 14.21 -9.19 11.05
C GLU A 111 12.86 -9.92 11.02
N LYS A 112 11.77 -9.25 11.37
CA LYS A 112 10.44 -9.86 11.45
C LYS A 112 9.70 -9.76 10.12
N ARG A 113 8.97 -10.83 9.78
CA ARG A 113 8.00 -10.79 8.69
C ARG A 113 6.73 -10.09 9.14
N LEU A 114 6.02 -9.48 8.20
CA LEU A 114 4.79 -8.74 8.49
C LEU A 114 3.76 -9.62 9.21
N GLY A 115 3.61 -10.87 8.79
CA GLY A 115 2.65 -11.79 9.41
C GLY A 115 2.97 -12.19 10.85
N GLU A 116 4.22 -12.06 11.30
CA GLU A 116 4.68 -12.50 12.64
C GLU A 116 4.40 -11.46 13.73
N VAL A 117 4.24 -10.20 13.35
CA VAL A 117 3.99 -9.09 14.29
C VAL A 117 2.50 -8.80 14.50
N LEU A 118 1.64 -9.49 13.76
CA LEU A 118 0.19 -9.33 13.84
C LEU A 118 -0.40 -10.28 14.90
N PRO A 119 -1.59 -9.95 15.46
CA PRO A 119 -2.27 -10.82 16.40
C PRO A 119 -2.48 -12.25 15.86
N ALA A 120 -2.40 -13.23 16.75
CA ALA A 120 -2.49 -14.65 16.38
C ALA A 120 -3.82 -15.01 15.71
N GLY A 121 -4.93 -14.40 16.10
CA GLY A 121 -6.23 -14.62 15.47
C GLY A 121 -7.25 -13.60 15.92
N ILE A 122 -8.18 -13.27 15.02
CA ILE A 122 -9.30 -12.35 15.28
C ILE A 122 -10.58 -13.18 15.21
N PRO A 123 -11.33 -13.30 16.32
CA PRO A 123 -12.57 -14.04 16.31
C PRO A 123 -13.59 -13.31 15.44
N MET A 124 -14.29 -14.06 14.59
CA MET A 124 -15.37 -13.49 13.80
C MET A 124 -16.59 -13.13 14.66
N ALA A 125 -16.69 -13.56 15.93
CA ALA A 125 -17.70 -13.18 16.93
C ALA A 125 -19.15 -13.10 16.41
N GLY A 126 -19.88 -14.21 16.56
CA GLY A 126 -21.32 -14.35 16.34
C GLY A 126 -21.74 -15.73 16.83
N TYR A 127 -23.03 -15.94 17.09
CA TYR A 127 -23.51 -17.30 17.39
C TYR A 127 -23.09 -18.24 16.24
N PRO A 128 -22.60 -19.44 16.57
CA PRO A 128 -22.23 -20.42 15.57
C PRO A 128 -23.38 -20.66 14.56
N GLY A 129 -23.05 -20.75 13.27
CA GLY A 129 -24.03 -20.83 12.18
C GLY A 129 -24.52 -19.49 11.58
N GLN A 130 -23.99 -18.34 12.01
CA GLN A 130 -24.36 -17.01 11.50
C GLN A 130 -23.28 -16.28 10.66
N LEU A 131 -22.33 -17.02 10.07
CA LEU A 131 -21.22 -16.41 9.31
C LEU A 131 -21.69 -15.38 8.28
N LYS A 132 -22.70 -15.72 7.46
CA LYS A 132 -23.30 -14.82 6.45
C LYS A 132 -23.70 -13.46 7.05
N ALA A 133 -24.45 -13.50 8.15
CA ALA A 133 -24.92 -12.30 8.85
C ALA A 133 -23.75 -11.47 9.41
N ARG A 134 -22.72 -12.14 9.93
CA ARG A 134 -21.54 -11.48 10.48
C ARG A 134 -20.67 -10.83 9.41
N LEU A 135 -20.47 -11.50 8.27
CA LEU A 135 -19.78 -10.93 7.11
C LEU A 135 -20.47 -9.65 6.64
N ARG A 136 -21.81 -9.70 6.50
CA ARG A 136 -22.62 -8.52 6.15
C ARG A 136 -22.53 -7.42 7.21
N GLN A 137 -22.58 -7.78 8.49
CA GLN A 137 -22.45 -6.81 9.57
C GLN A 137 -21.11 -6.07 9.48
N ILE A 138 -20.00 -6.79 9.31
CA ILE A 138 -18.66 -6.19 9.17
C ILE A 138 -18.59 -5.30 7.93
N ALA A 139 -19.15 -5.73 6.80
CA ALA A 139 -19.19 -4.93 5.58
C ALA A 139 -20.06 -3.65 5.74
N ALA A 140 -21.13 -3.70 6.53
CA ALA A 140 -21.97 -2.54 6.79
C ALA A 140 -21.39 -1.58 7.85
N MET A 141 -20.33 -1.96 8.57
CA MET A 141 -19.69 -1.09 9.56
C MET A 141 -18.97 0.09 8.88
N ALA A 142 -18.81 1.19 9.63
CA ALA A 142 -18.03 2.33 9.16
C ALA A 142 -16.60 1.89 8.79
N PRO A 143 -16.03 2.33 7.66
CA PRO A 143 -14.69 1.93 7.25
C PRO A 143 -13.63 2.17 8.33
N GLY A 144 -12.79 1.16 8.56
CA GLY A 144 -11.73 1.19 9.56
C GLY A 144 -12.21 1.11 11.02
N SER A 145 -13.47 0.73 11.28
CA SER A 145 -13.95 0.43 12.64
C SER A 145 -13.74 -1.02 13.09
N PHE A 146 -13.47 -1.91 12.13
CA PHE A 146 -13.07 -3.30 12.36
C PHE A 146 -11.73 -3.57 11.64
N PRO A 147 -10.90 -4.53 12.07
CA PRO A 147 -9.56 -4.77 11.48
C PRO A 147 -9.53 -5.05 9.98
N PHE A 148 -10.61 -5.62 9.44
CA PHE A 148 -10.76 -5.98 8.03
C PHE A 148 -12.22 -5.84 7.60
N THR A 149 -12.45 -5.97 6.29
CA THR A 149 -13.78 -5.98 5.67
C THR A 149 -13.86 -7.03 4.55
N PHE A 150 -15.02 -7.13 3.92
CA PHE A 150 -15.32 -8.04 2.82
C PHE A 150 -16.02 -7.29 1.70
N PHE A 151 -15.63 -7.58 0.46
CA PHE A 151 -16.26 -7.10 -0.76
C PHE A 151 -16.00 -8.09 -1.89
N PRO A 152 -16.88 -8.15 -2.92
CA PRO A 152 -16.69 -9.05 -4.05
C PRO A 152 -15.43 -8.68 -4.83
N VAL A 153 -14.63 -9.69 -5.18
CA VAL A 153 -13.49 -9.57 -6.10
C VAL A 153 -13.67 -10.60 -7.20
N TYR A 154 -13.68 -10.16 -8.45
CA TYR A 154 -13.73 -11.06 -9.60
C TYR A 154 -12.36 -11.70 -9.83
N ASN A 155 -12.29 -13.02 -9.73
CA ASN A 155 -11.08 -13.79 -9.98
C ASN A 155 -11.42 -15.22 -10.43
N GLU A 156 -11.39 -15.46 -11.73
CA GLU A 156 -11.64 -16.79 -12.32
C GLU A 156 -10.54 -17.81 -11.98
N LEU A 157 -9.34 -17.35 -11.61
CA LEU A 157 -8.18 -18.18 -11.30
C LEU A 157 -7.99 -18.44 -9.80
N MET A 158 -8.93 -17.99 -8.96
CA MET A 158 -8.86 -18.23 -7.50
C MET A 158 -8.70 -19.73 -7.17
N ILE A 159 -9.40 -20.58 -7.91
CA ILE A 159 -9.30 -22.04 -7.86
C ILE A 159 -8.87 -22.53 -9.25
N GLU A 160 -7.98 -23.52 -9.33
CA GLU A 160 -7.53 -24.10 -10.59
C GLU A 160 -8.69 -24.61 -11.46
N PRO A 161 -8.70 -24.40 -12.79
CA PRO A 161 -9.81 -24.77 -13.68
C PRO A 161 -10.26 -26.23 -13.60
N GLU A 162 -9.32 -27.13 -13.37
CA GLU A 162 -9.51 -28.58 -13.26
C GLU A 162 -10.08 -29.04 -11.90
N PHE A 163 -10.38 -28.12 -10.99
CA PHE A 163 -11.08 -28.45 -9.75
C PHE A 163 -12.60 -28.50 -9.98
N GLY A 164 -13.22 -29.62 -9.64
CA GLY A 164 -14.63 -29.87 -9.91
C GLY A 164 -15.34 -30.66 -8.81
N ALA A 165 -16.60 -30.99 -9.09
CA ALA A 165 -17.45 -31.77 -8.18
C ALA A 165 -16.94 -33.20 -7.95
N ASP A 166 -16.06 -33.70 -8.81
CA ASP A 166 -15.32 -34.95 -8.69
C ASP A 166 -14.31 -34.94 -7.53
N LYS A 167 -13.67 -33.79 -7.27
CA LYS A 167 -12.72 -33.60 -6.16
C LYS A 167 -13.41 -33.17 -4.87
N LEU A 168 -14.52 -32.45 -4.98
CA LEU A 168 -15.32 -31.99 -3.84
C LEU A 168 -16.81 -32.04 -4.18
N PRO A 169 -17.56 -33.04 -3.70
CA PRO A 169 -18.99 -33.16 -3.98
C PRO A 169 -19.77 -31.88 -3.61
N GLY A 170 -20.64 -31.43 -4.52
CA GLY A 170 -21.41 -30.19 -4.35
C GLY A 170 -20.66 -28.90 -4.73
N PHE A 171 -19.43 -29.01 -5.21
CA PHE A 171 -18.65 -27.86 -5.68
C PHE A 171 -19.28 -27.22 -6.92
N THR A 172 -19.55 -25.91 -6.80
CA THR A 172 -19.95 -25.04 -7.90
C THR A 172 -18.94 -23.90 -7.98
N ARG A 173 -18.26 -23.79 -9.13
CA ARG A 173 -17.25 -22.75 -9.33
C ARG A 173 -17.88 -21.35 -9.26
N SER A 174 -17.39 -20.53 -8.35
CA SER A 174 -17.66 -19.09 -8.30
C SER A 174 -16.52 -18.32 -8.96
N SER A 175 -16.83 -17.38 -9.84
CA SER A 175 -15.85 -16.40 -10.35
C SER A 175 -15.57 -15.27 -9.35
N TYR A 176 -16.27 -15.24 -8.22
CA TYR A 176 -16.13 -14.19 -7.20
C TYR A 176 -15.63 -14.76 -5.87
N ILE A 177 -14.62 -14.10 -5.32
CA ILE A 177 -14.26 -14.17 -3.90
C ILE A 177 -15.21 -13.25 -3.15
N ASN A 178 -15.68 -13.66 -1.96
CA ASN A 178 -16.70 -12.93 -1.19
C ASN A 178 -17.94 -12.59 -2.05
N ASN A 179 -18.48 -13.60 -2.75
CA ASN A 179 -19.62 -13.45 -3.64
C ASN A 179 -20.83 -12.82 -2.90
N TRP A 180 -21.62 -11.98 -3.59
CA TRP A 180 -22.75 -11.23 -3.03
C TRP A 180 -24.05 -11.49 -3.83
N ASP A 181 -25.11 -11.91 -3.15
CA ASP A 181 -26.38 -12.39 -3.73
C ASP A 181 -27.53 -11.36 -3.72
N ARG A 182 -27.20 -10.05 -3.71
CA ARG A 182 -28.08 -8.87 -3.52
C ARG A 182 -28.26 -8.46 -2.07
N TYR A 183 -28.44 -9.42 -1.18
CA TYR A 183 -28.78 -9.11 0.21
C TYR A 183 -27.65 -9.46 1.18
N ASP A 184 -26.86 -10.47 0.86
CA ASP A 184 -25.82 -10.98 1.74
C ASP A 184 -24.66 -11.62 0.94
N PHE A 185 -23.64 -12.08 1.67
CA PHE A 185 -22.57 -12.89 1.10
C PHE A 185 -23.00 -14.34 0.87
N VAL A 186 -22.61 -14.94 -0.24
CA VAL A 186 -22.76 -16.38 -0.46
C VAL A 186 -21.64 -17.10 0.28
N VAL A 187 -22.00 -18.09 1.09
CA VAL A 187 -21.06 -18.92 1.88
C VAL A 187 -21.30 -20.39 1.58
N ASP A 188 -20.27 -21.20 1.79
CA ASP A 188 -20.39 -22.65 1.68
C ASP A 188 -21.37 -23.21 2.72
N SER A 189 -22.09 -24.26 2.33
CA SER A 189 -23.09 -24.94 3.15
C SER A 189 -23.06 -26.45 2.87
N ALA A 190 -23.82 -27.22 3.64
CA ALA A 190 -23.90 -28.67 3.43
C ALA A 190 -24.38 -28.99 2.00
N GLY A 191 -23.52 -29.64 1.20
CA GLY A 191 -23.82 -30.04 -0.17
C GLY A 191 -23.68 -28.94 -1.23
N LYS A 192 -23.25 -27.73 -0.86
CA LYS A 192 -22.93 -26.65 -1.81
C LYS A 192 -21.64 -25.94 -1.39
N THR A 193 -20.60 -26.12 -2.19
CA THR A 193 -19.28 -25.51 -1.96
C THR A 193 -18.84 -24.68 -3.17
N GLY A 194 -17.79 -23.89 -3.00
CA GLY A 194 -17.17 -23.06 -4.03
C GLY A 194 -17.26 -21.55 -3.79
N ASN A 195 -17.82 -21.12 -2.66
CA ASN A 195 -17.95 -19.73 -2.26
C ASN A 195 -16.88 -19.38 -1.22
N LEU A 196 -15.71 -18.99 -1.73
CA LEU A 196 -14.56 -18.66 -0.92
C LEU A 196 -14.68 -17.27 -0.26
N ILE A 197 -14.31 -17.19 1.02
CA ILE A 197 -14.32 -15.97 1.81
C ILE A 197 -12.89 -15.52 2.09
N SER A 198 -12.55 -14.26 1.79
CA SER A 198 -11.22 -13.68 1.95
C SER A 198 -11.30 -12.31 2.64
N PRO A 199 -10.82 -12.17 3.88
CA PRO A 199 -10.80 -10.89 4.59
C PRO A 199 -9.78 -9.92 3.98
N GLN A 200 -10.12 -8.64 4.00
CA GLN A 200 -9.35 -7.54 3.40
C GLN A 200 -8.98 -6.55 4.50
N PHE A 201 -7.71 -6.56 4.94
CA PHE A 201 -7.27 -5.81 6.12
C PHE A 201 -7.06 -4.33 5.84
N TYR A 202 -7.49 -3.48 6.77
CA TYR A 202 -7.25 -2.03 6.64
C TYR A 202 -5.78 -1.70 6.84
N LEU A 203 -5.24 -0.85 5.96
CA LEU A 203 -3.84 -0.43 5.99
C LEU A 203 -3.49 0.23 7.34
N ALA A 204 -4.36 1.12 7.82
CA ALA A 204 -4.19 1.82 9.09
C ALA A 204 -4.04 0.84 10.28
N TRP A 205 -4.87 -0.20 10.30
CA TRP A 205 -4.83 -1.21 11.35
C TRP A 205 -3.52 -2.02 11.29
N ILE A 206 -3.05 -2.42 10.10
CA ILE A 206 -1.78 -3.15 9.95
C ILE A 206 -0.61 -2.30 10.48
N VAL A 207 -0.54 -1.03 10.08
CA VAL A 207 0.51 -0.10 10.54
C VAL A 207 0.44 0.08 12.06
N GLU A 208 -0.75 0.22 12.64
CA GLU A 208 -0.93 0.31 14.09
C GLU A 208 -0.41 -0.95 14.80
N GLN A 209 -0.75 -2.14 14.34
CA GLN A 209 -0.25 -3.39 14.94
C GLN A 209 1.27 -3.53 14.84
N VAL A 210 1.85 -3.16 13.70
CA VAL A 210 3.31 -3.13 13.51
C VAL A 210 3.98 -2.21 14.53
N LEU A 211 3.44 -1.01 14.75
CA LEU A 211 3.98 -0.06 15.73
C LEU A 211 3.79 -0.56 17.17
N LEU A 212 2.63 -1.14 17.48
CA LEU A 212 2.36 -1.75 18.80
C LEU A 212 3.33 -2.89 19.10
N ALA A 213 3.68 -3.72 18.11
CA ALA A 213 4.67 -4.78 18.25
C ALA A 213 6.09 -4.25 18.55
N ALA A 214 6.40 -3.01 18.14
CA ALA A 214 7.63 -2.31 18.55
C ALA A 214 7.53 -1.63 19.92
N GLY A 215 6.32 -1.56 20.49
CA GLY A 215 6.02 -0.86 21.74
C GLY A 215 5.68 0.62 21.57
N TYR A 216 5.20 1.03 20.39
CA TYR A 216 4.84 2.42 20.07
C TYR A 216 3.37 2.57 19.72
N ARG A 217 2.77 3.68 20.13
CA ARG A 217 1.42 4.09 19.71
C ARG A 217 1.50 4.96 18.46
N MET A 218 0.59 4.71 17.51
CA MET A 218 0.46 5.53 16.32
C MET A 218 -0.13 6.91 16.67
N GLN A 219 0.45 7.98 16.12
CA GLN A 219 -0.03 9.35 16.22
C GLN A 219 0.09 10.06 14.87
N GLY A 220 -0.62 11.18 14.72
CA GLY A 220 -0.65 11.98 13.50
C GLY A 220 -2.02 11.98 12.84
N ASP A 221 -2.20 12.90 11.90
CA ASP A 221 -3.47 13.15 11.22
C ASP A 221 -3.65 12.28 9.96
N PHE A 222 -2.56 11.78 9.36
CA PHE A 222 -2.61 11.06 8.10
C PHE A 222 -3.59 9.87 8.10
N PHE A 223 -3.43 8.93 9.03
CA PHE A 223 -4.32 7.76 9.15
C PHE A 223 -5.69 8.09 9.77
N SER A 224 -5.91 9.31 10.24
CA SER A 224 -7.23 9.76 10.71
C SER A 224 -8.13 10.27 9.58
N ARG A 225 -7.55 10.59 8.41
CA ARG A 225 -8.28 11.09 7.24
C ARG A 225 -9.31 10.06 6.75
N PRO A 226 -10.57 10.47 6.47
CA PRO A 226 -11.61 9.55 6.02
C PRO A 226 -11.21 8.71 4.81
N GLU A 227 -10.45 9.27 3.87
CA GLU A 227 -10.01 8.61 2.64
C GLU A 227 -8.94 7.55 2.92
N ILE A 228 -8.00 7.86 3.84
CA ILE A 228 -6.90 6.95 4.20
C ILE A 228 -7.41 5.81 5.08
N ARG A 229 -8.37 6.07 5.97
CA ARG A 229 -9.01 5.03 6.81
C ARG A 229 -9.73 3.95 6.01
N ARG A 230 -10.10 4.25 4.76
CA ARG A 230 -10.77 3.32 3.84
C ARG A 230 -9.79 2.40 3.12
N LEU A 231 -8.49 2.66 3.16
CA LEU A 231 -7.51 1.87 2.46
C LEU A 231 -7.44 0.45 3.03
N VAL A 232 -7.62 -0.52 2.14
CA VAL A 232 -7.51 -1.96 2.44
C VAL A 232 -6.43 -2.58 1.56
N VAL A 233 -5.76 -3.59 2.12
CA VAL A 233 -4.79 -4.41 1.40
C VAL A 233 -5.55 -5.56 0.73
N LEU A 234 -5.44 -5.66 -0.60
CA LEU A 234 -6.04 -6.73 -1.36
C LEU A 234 -5.37 -8.07 -1.00
N ASN A 235 -6.19 -9.06 -0.68
CA ASN A 235 -5.78 -10.39 -0.29
C ASN A 235 -6.55 -11.47 -1.08
N LEU A 236 -5.79 -12.42 -1.63
CA LEU A 236 -6.30 -13.58 -2.38
C LEU A 236 -6.17 -14.90 -1.60
N THR A 237 -6.06 -14.84 -0.28
CA THR A 237 -6.08 -16.02 0.60
C THR A 237 -7.43 -16.17 1.27
N ALA A 238 -8.15 -17.24 0.93
CA ALA A 238 -9.42 -17.59 1.54
C ALA A 238 -9.22 -18.18 2.94
N MET A 239 -10.02 -17.72 3.91
CA MET A 239 -10.03 -18.24 5.27
C MET A 239 -10.69 -19.63 5.34
N SER A 240 -10.42 -20.38 6.40
CA SER A 240 -11.17 -21.59 6.70
C SER A 240 -12.58 -21.21 7.18
N VAL A 241 -13.59 -21.84 6.62
CA VAL A 241 -15.01 -21.65 6.95
C VAL A 241 -15.56 -22.96 7.50
N LYS A 242 -15.97 -22.95 8.76
CA LYS A 242 -16.49 -24.16 9.38
C LYS A 242 -17.90 -24.50 8.85
N THR A 243 -18.07 -25.72 8.36
CA THR A 243 -19.36 -26.25 7.84
C THR A 243 -19.86 -27.45 8.66
N GLY A 244 -21.14 -27.80 8.52
CA GLY A 244 -21.74 -28.94 9.23
C GLY A 244 -21.69 -28.78 10.76
N PHE A 245 -21.37 -29.86 11.50
CA PHE A 245 -21.24 -29.80 12.96
C PHE A 245 -20.14 -28.82 13.43
N SER A 246 -19.08 -28.63 12.63
CA SER A 246 -18.00 -27.70 12.98
C SER A 246 -18.45 -26.24 12.96
N SER A 247 -19.53 -25.91 12.25
CA SER A 247 -20.11 -24.56 12.26
C SER A 247 -20.66 -24.13 13.63
N LEU A 248 -20.72 -25.06 14.60
CA LEU A 248 -21.00 -24.80 16.03
C LEU A 248 -19.83 -24.13 16.79
N PHE A 249 -18.67 -23.97 16.16
CA PHE A 249 -17.52 -23.28 16.73
C PHE A 249 -17.25 -21.97 15.99
N PRO A 250 -16.71 -20.92 16.65
CA PRO A 250 -16.44 -19.66 15.99
C PRO A 250 -15.36 -19.79 14.92
N ASP A 251 -15.54 -19.07 13.81
CA ASP A 251 -14.51 -18.87 12.80
C ASP A 251 -13.48 -17.85 13.29
N TYR A 252 -12.23 -18.06 12.88
CA TYR A 252 -11.12 -17.16 13.17
C TYR A 252 -10.46 -16.70 11.87
N VAL A 253 -10.13 -15.43 11.82
CA VAL A 253 -9.25 -14.88 10.80
C VAL A 253 -7.84 -14.79 11.38
N TYR A 254 -6.86 -15.34 10.67
CA TYR A 254 -5.46 -15.35 11.08
C TYR A 254 -4.68 -14.34 10.22
N PRO A 255 -4.46 -13.09 10.69
CA PRO A 255 -3.93 -12.00 9.86
C PRO A 255 -2.66 -12.34 9.09
N ARG A 256 -1.78 -13.19 9.66
CA ARG A 256 -0.54 -13.64 9.03
C ARG A 256 -0.69 -14.21 7.61
N TYR A 257 -1.85 -14.79 7.29
CA TYR A 257 -2.12 -15.36 5.97
C TYR A 257 -2.74 -14.37 4.99
N HIS A 258 -3.23 -13.25 5.48
CA HIS A 258 -4.07 -12.30 4.75
C HIS A 258 -3.38 -10.96 4.48
N VAL A 259 -2.06 -10.89 4.69
CA VAL A 259 -1.20 -9.73 4.39
C VAL A 259 -0.05 -10.15 3.45
N PRO A 260 0.58 -9.24 2.70
CA PRO A 260 1.66 -9.58 1.76
C PRO A 260 2.84 -10.28 2.44
N ASP A 261 3.51 -11.16 1.71
CA ASP A 261 4.63 -11.95 2.24
C ASP A 261 5.95 -11.16 2.23
N MET A 262 6.08 -10.15 3.09
CA MET A 262 7.24 -9.26 3.10
C MET A 262 7.75 -8.97 4.52
N THR A 263 8.93 -8.36 4.62
CA THR A 263 9.44 -7.90 5.91
C THR A 263 8.66 -6.68 6.41
N VAL A 264 8.65 -6.45 7.72
CA VAL A 264 8.06 -5.23 8.29
C VAL A 264 8.73 -3.97 7.75
N SER A 265 10.05 -4.01 7.55
CA SER A 265 10.82 -2.90 7.00
C SER A 265 10.36 -2.53 5.59
N ASP A 266 10.25 -3.52 4.70
CA ASP A 266 9.83 -3.30 3.32
C ASP A 266 8.38 -2.80 3.26
N PHE A 267 7.51 -3.30 4.15
CA PHE A 267 6.13 -2.84 4.23
C PHE A 267 6.05 -1.35 4.63
N LEU A 268 6.75 -0.94 5.69
CA LEU A 268 6.74 0.46 6.13
C LEU A 268 7.38 1.39 5.09
N LYS A 269 8.47 0.97 4.42
CA LYS A 269 9.04 1.69 3.28
C LYS A 269 8.04 1.82 2.14
N ALA A 270 7.32 0.74 1.82
CA ALA A 270 6.35 0.76 0.74
C ALA A 270 5.21 1.76 1.00
N VAL A 271 4.69 1.79 2.22
CA VAL A 271 3.69 2.77 2.65
C VAL A 271 4.26 4.19 2.66
N LYS A 272 5.50 4.35 3.15
CA LYS A 272 6.22 5.64 3.17
C LYS A 272 6.32 6.23 1.76
N THR A 273 6.88 5.46 0.83
CA THR A 273 7.15 5.87 -0.54
C THR A 273 5.85 6.14 -1.29
N ARG A 274 4.81 5.33 -1.05
CA ARG A 274 3.50 5.49 -1.71
C ARG A 274 2.83 6.84 -1.42
N PHE A 275 3.01 7.38 -0.21
CA PHE A 275 2.28 8.56 0.25
C PHE A 275 3.20 9.74 0.64
N GLY A 276 4.51 9.64 0.37
CA GLY A 276 5.48 10.68 0.75
C GLY A 276 5.47 10.96 2.27
N LEU A 277 5.56 9.90 3.08
CA LEU A 277 5.44 10.00 4.55
C LEU A 277 6.79 10.14 5.25
N VAL A 278 6.73 10.69 6.46
CA VAL A 278 7.79 10.58 7.46
C VAL A 278 7.27 9.87 8.71
N PHE A 279 8.11 9.03 9.30
CA PHE A 279 7.86 8.38 10.59
C PHE A 279 8.75 9.03 11.65
N GLY A 280 8.15 9.78 12.57
CA GLY A 280 8.83 10.40 13.71
C GLY A 280 8.63 9.61 14.98
N PHE A 281 9.63 8.85 15.40
CA PHE A 281 9.59 8.08 16.64
C PHE A 281 10.03 8.93 17.84
N ASN A 282 9.37 8.73 18.97
CA ASN A 282 9.75 9.29 20.27
C ASN A 282 9.81 8.14 21.29
N SER A 283 11.02 7.74 21.69
CA SER A 283 11.22 6.63 22.62
C SER A 283 10.82 6.97 24.06
N THR A 284 10.76 8.26 24.42
CA THR A 284 10.31 8.71 25.73
C THR A 284 8.79 8.57 25.89
N GLU A 285 8.02 9.03 24.91
CA GLU A 285 6.55 8.98 24.93
C GLU A 285 5.98 7.65 24.41
N LYS A 286 6.84 6.84 23.78
CA LYS A 286 6.47 5.61 23.06
C LYS A 286 5.40 5.89 22.00
N THR A 287 5.66 6.90 21.18
CA THR A 287 4.78 7.35 20.09
C THR A 287 5.52 7.38 18.76
N CYS A 288 4.82 7.04 17.68
CA CYS A 288 5.29 7.19 16.30
C CYS A 288 4.33 8.14 15.59
N THR A 289 4.80 9.35 15.29
CA THR A 289 4.03 10.36 14.55
C THR A 289 4.24 10.15 13.06
N ILE A 290 3.15 9.98 12.31
CA ILE A 290 3.18 9.78 10.86
C ILE A 290 2.58 11.01 10.18
N ARG A 291 3.36 11.67 9.32
CA ARG A 291 2.95 12.88 8.58
C ARG A 291 3.25 12.74 7.10
N CYS A 292 2.41 13.34 6.25
CA CYS A 292 2.70 13.48 4.83
C CYS A 292 3.51 14.76 4.58
N PHE A 293 4.43 14.73 3.62
CA PHE A 293 5.23 15.89 3.22
C PHE A 293 4.36 17.11 2.88
N SER A 294 3.24 16.90 2.18
CA SER A 294 2.34 17.96 1.74
C SER A 294 1.79 18.81 2.89
N ASP A 295 1.66 18.21 4.08
CA ASP A 295 1.23 18.90 5.30
C ASP A 295 2.41 19.60 5.96
N VAL A 296 3.53 18.87 6.14
CA VAL A 296 4.71 19.36 6.86
C VAL A 296 5.28 20.62 6.21
N TRP A 297 5.30 20.68 4.88
CA TRP A 297 5.75 21.86 4.15
C TRP A 297 4.96 23.12 4.48
N ARG A 298 3.64 23.00 4.68
CA ARG A 298 2.74 24.14 4.95
C ARG A 298 2.72 24.54 6.42
N GLU A 299 3.28 23.72 7.29
CA GLU A 299 3.35 24.04 8.72
C GLU A 299 4.35 25.15 8.98
N ARG A 300 4.02 25.99 9.97
CA ARG A 300 4.96 26.95 10.51
C ARG A 300 6.07 26.22 11.26
N PRO A 301 7.31 26.75 11.26
CA PRO A 301 8.38 26.21 12.06
C PRO A 301 7.98 26.08 13.54
N ASP A 302 8.21 24.90 14.12
CA ASP A 302 7.91 24.62 15.53
C ASP A 302 8.94 25.27 16.46
N ARG A 303 10.14 25.52 15.92
CA ARG A 303 11.30 26.01 16.65
C ARG A 303 12.01 27.09 15.87
N ASP A 304 12.52 28.06 16.62
CA ASP A 304 13.35 29.12 16.11
C ASP A 304 14.78 28.96 16.63
N TRP A 305 15.69 28.60 15.73
CA TRP A 305 17.09 28.31 16.07
C TRP A 305 18.06 29.37 15.56
N ARG A 306 17.55 30.50 15.07
CA ARG A 306 18.36 31.60 14.53
C ARG A 306 19.39 32.12 15.53
N SER A 307 19.05 32.20 16.82
CA SER A 307 19.95 32.67 17.87
C SER A 307 21.04 31.68 18.28
N PHE A 308 20.91 30.40 17.88
CA PHE A 308 21.85 29.35 18.24
C PHE A 308 22.81 28.98 17.11
N GLN A 309 22.52 29.46 15.90
CA GLN A 309 23.30 29.19 14.71
C GLN A 309 24.60 30.00 14.70
N LYS A 310 25.70 29.36 14.33
CA LYS A 310 26.97 30.03 14.08
C LYS A 310 26.99 30.67 12.69
N PRO A 311 27.87 31.66 12.44
CA PRO A 311 27.96 32.31 11.13
C PRO A 311 28.31 31.36 9.98
N ASP A 312 29.04 30.28 10.24
CA ASP A 312 29.52 29.34 9.23
C ASP A 312 28.43 28.35 8.83
N TYR A 313 28.20 28.21 7.53
CA TYR A 313 27.30 27.23 6.94
C TYR A 313 27.77 26.79 5.56
N GLY A 314 27.28 25.64 5.12
CA GLY A 314 27.45 25.14 3.75
C GLY A 314 26.10 24.90 3.09
N ILE A 315 25.99 25.24 1.81
CA ILE A 315 24.82 24.94 0.98
C ILE A 315 25.32 24.14 -0.21
N GLU A 316 24.78 22.94 -0.39
CA GLU A 316 25.02 22.10 -1.56
C GLU A 316 23.97 22.41 -2.63
N GLU A 317 24.34 22.26 -3.90
CA GLU A 317 23.38 22.38 -4.99
C GLU A 317 22.33 21.26 -4.91
N ALA A 318 21.12 21.56 -5.37
CA ALA A 318 20.11 20.53 -5.53
C ALA A 318 20.58 19.55 -6.61
N SER A 319 20.25 18.26 -6.47
CA SER A 319 20.63 17.26 -7.47
C SER A 319 20.10 17.63 -8.87
N GLY A 320 18.91 18.24 -8.95
CA GLY A 320 18.27 18.68 -10.19
C GLY A 320 17.84 17.55 -11.11
N SER A 321 18.28 16.32 -10.85
CA SER A 321 18.17 15.18 -11.77
C SER A 321 16.75 14.65 -11.96
N GLY A 322 15.78 15.09 -11.15
CA GLY A 322 14.38 14.69 -11.29
C GLY A 322 14.12 13.21 -11.02
N TYR A 323 12.86 12.81 -11.10
CA TYR A 323 12.41 11.46 -10.82
C TYR A 323 11.40 10.99 -11.87
N THR A 324 11.54 9.75 -12.31
CA THR A 324 10.54 9.00 -13.08
C THR A 324 9.95 7.94 -12.17
N ILE A 325 8.66 8.07 -11.87
CA ILE A 325 7.91 7.17 -11.01
C ILE A 325 7.13 6.19 -11.86
N GLU A 326 7.36 4.90 -11.63
CA GLU A 326 6.68 3.82 -12.35
C GLU A 326 5.66 3.15 -11.43
N GLU A 327 4.44 2.90 -11.93
CA GLU A 327 3.41 2.17 -11.20
C GLU A 327 3.85 0.73 -10.90
N TYR A 328 3.48 0.22 -9.73
CA TYR A 328 3.62 -1.21 -9.43
C TYR A 328 2.58 -2.00 -10.23
N LEU A 329 3.05 -2.97 -11.00
CA LEU A 329 2.22 -4.01 -11.60
C LEU A 329 2.55 -5.33 -10.92
N ASP A 330 1.53 -6.05 -10.43
CA ASP A 330 1.73 -7.36 -9.80
C ASP A 330 2.12 -8.37 -10.89
N PRO A 331 3.36 -8.92 -10.88
CA PRO A 331 3.82 -9.82 -11.93
C PRO A 331 3.08 -11.16 -11.95
N GLU A 332 2.34 -11.49 -10.90
CA GLU A 332 1.54 -12.71 -10.82
C GLU A 332 0.11 -12.54 -11.35
N ASP A 333 -0.34 -11.30 -11.60
CA ASP A 333 -1.66 -11.02 -12.17
C ASP A 333 -1.58 -11.02 -13.69
N GLU A 334 -2.26 -11.98 -14.33
CA GLU A 334 -2.26 -12.11 -15.80
C GLU A 334 -2.83 -10.88 -16.51
N LEU A 335 -3.68 -10.09 -15.85
CA LEU A 335 -4.25 -8.86 -16.44
C LEU A 335 -3.21 -7.77 -16.70
N TYR A 336 -2.05 -7.84 -16.04
CA TYR A 336 -0.94 -6.94 -16.31
C TYR A 336 0.02 -7.49 -17.36
N LYS A 337 -0.25 -8.64 -17.96
CA LYS A 337 0.62 -9.25 -18.97
C LYS A 337 0.06 -9.04 -20.37
N VAL A 338 0.97 -8.93 -21.34
CA VAL A 338 0.68 -8.81 -22.77
C VAL A 338 1.40 -9.93 -23.53
N PRO A 339 0.88 -10.39 -24.68
CA PRO A 339 1.56 -11.38 -25.50
C PRO A 339 2.93 -10.90 -26.00
N ASP A 340 3.97 -11.70 -25.84
CA ASP A 340 5.37 -11.35 -26.17
C ASP A 340 5.76 -11.59 -27.65
N GLY A 341 4.76 -11.83 -28.51
CA GLY A 341 4.95 -12.19 -29.92
C GLY A 341 5.44 -13.62 -30.16
N LYS A 342 5.91 -14.34 -29.14
CA LYS A 342 6.32 -15.75 -29.17
C LYS A 342 5.28 -16.69 -28.53
N GLY A 343 4.12 -16.15 -28.15
CA GLY A 343 3.05 -16.88 -27.47
C GLY A 343 3.22 -16.96 -25.96
N GLY A 344 4.24 -16.30 -25.38
CA GLY A 344 4.38 -16.09 -23.94
C GLY A 344 3.66 -14.82 -23.49
N LEU A 345 3.60 -14.63 -22.17
CA LEU A 345 3.05 -13.44 -21.52
C LEU A 345 4.18 -12.67 -20.84
N THR A 346 4.36 -11.39 -21.18
CA THR A 346 5.31 -10.47 -20.52
C THR A 346 4.58 -9.36 -19.81
N LEU A 347 5.18 -8.81 -18.75
CA LEU A 347 4.58 -7.70 -18.03
C LEU A 347 4.43 -6.48 -18.95
N SER A 348 3.24 -5.87 -18.93
CA SER A 348 2.93 -4.63 -19.62
C SER A 348 3.77 -3.47 -19.10
N GLN A 349 3.88 -2.40 -19.88
CA GLN A 349 4.60 -1.22 -19.45
C GLN A 349 3.83 -0.51 -18.33
N PRO A 350 4.46 -0.25 -17.17
CA PRO A 350 3.82 0.49 -16.09
C PRO A 350 3.54 1.93 -16.52
N GLY A 351 2.49 2.53 -15.95
CA GLY A 351 2.28 3.97 -16.06
C GLY A 351 3.48 4.72 -15.47
N THR A 352 3.94 5.77 -16.16
CA THR A 352 5.11 6.56 -15.75
C THR A 352 4.73 8.01 -15.49
N TYR A 353 5.31 8.60 -14.43
CA TYR A 353 5.09 9.98 -14.04
C TYR A 353 6.43 10.66 -13.81
N VAL A 354 6.64 11.84 -14.39
CA VAL A 354 7.93 12.51 -14.38
C VAL A 354 7.86 13.81 -13.58
N SER A 355 8.85 14.04 -12.72
CA SER A 355 9.08 15.30 -12.02
C SER A 355 10.51 15.78 -12.29
N GLY A 356 10.69 16.98 -12.83
CA GLY A 356 12.00 17.48 -13.26
C GLY A 356 12.53 16.72 -14.49
N ASP A 357 13.83 16.47 -14.54
CA ASP A 357 14.50 15.81 -15.69
C ASP A 357 14.24 14.30 -15.79
N GLY A 358 13.70 13.67 -14.74
CA GLY A 358 13.30 12.27 -14.74
C GLY A 358 14.44 11.23 -14.70
N ALA A 359 15.67 11.61 -14.35
CA ALA A 359 16.83 10.72 -14.41
C ALA A 359 16.79 9.58 -13.39
N ASN A 360 16.22 9.79 -12.19
CA ASN A 360 16.12 8.76 -11.17
C ASN A 360 14.83 7.95 -11.33
N ARG A 361 14.92 6.68 -11.71
CA ARG A 361 13.75 5.80 -11.82
C ARG A 361 13.41 5.14 -10.49
N ILE A 362 12.15 5.21 -10.09
CA ILE A 362 11.62 4.55 -8.90
C ILE A 362 10.35 3.80 -9.28
N THR A 363 10.39 2.48 -9.19
CA THR A 363 9.19 1.65 -9.27
C THR A 363 8.50 1.65 -7.92
N MET A 364 7.22 2.02 -7.89
CA MET A 364 6.44 1.95 -6.65
C MET A 364 6.40 0.50 -6.14
N PRO A 365 6.51 0.27 -4.83
CA PRO A 365 6.34 -1.06 -4.24
C PRO A 365 4.88 -1.39 -3.91
N VAL A 366 3.96 -0.45 -4.20
CA VAL A 366 2.53 -0.57 -3.92
C VAL A 366 1.73 -0.23 -5.17
N GLY A 367 0.86 -1.15 -5.58
CA GLY A 367 -0.04 -0.96 -6.70
C GLY A 367 -1.50 -0.98 -6.29
N THR A 368 -2.35 -1.26 -7.28
CA THR A 368 -3.79 -1.42 -7.09
C THR A 368 -4.28 -2.60 -7.92
N ALA A 369 -5.60 -2.82 -7.99
CA ALA A 369 -6.20 -3.77 -8.90
C ALA A 369 -6.94 -3.06 -10.03
N ASN A 370 -7.11 -3.76 -11.15
CA ASN A 370 -8.03 -3.34 -12.19
C ASN A 370 -9.45 -3.36 -11.66
N ILE A 371 -10.30 -2.49 -12.20
CA ILE A 371 -11.69 -2.33 -11.82
C ILE A 371 -12.53 -2.46 -13.06
N THR A 372 -13.60 -3.24 -13.00
CA THR A 372 -14.48 -3.50 -14.15
C THR A 372 -15.94 -3.24 -13.80
N TYR A 373 -16.77 -3.02 -14.82
CA TYR A 373 -18.20 -2.68 -14.69
C TYR A 373 -19.08 -3.82 -15.22
N LEU A 374 -19.26 -4.85 -14.39
CA LEU A 374 -19.87 -6.12 -14.78
C LEU A 374 -21.36 -6.18 -14.45
N VAL A 375 -22.08 -7.05 -15.13
CA VAL A 375 -23.44 -7.46 -14.74
C VAL A 375 -23.39 -8.14 -13.36
N THR A 376 -24.33 -7.80 -12.49
CA THR A 376 -24.43 -8.40 -11.16
C THR A 376 -24.85 -9.88 -11.26
N PRO A 377 -24.37 -10.78 -10.38
CA PRO A 377 -24.77 -12.19 -10.38
C PRO A 377 -26.27 -12.43 -10.14
N TYR A 378 -26.97 -11.46 -9.55
CA TYR A 378 -28.37 -11.58 -9.10
C TYR A 378 -29.37 -10.77 -9.94
N ASN A 379 -28.90 -9.89 -10.83
CA ASN A 379 -29.77 -9.09 -11.69
C ASN A 379 -29.07 -8.79 -13.03
N GLN A 380 -29.58 -9.40 -14.11
CA GLN A 380 -29.05 -9.26 -15.46
C GLN A 380 -29.16 -7.84 -16.04
N ALA A 381 -30.07 -7.01 -15.51
CA ALA A 381 -30.22 -5.61 -15.90
C ALA A 381 -29.36 -4.65 -15.06
N ALA A 382 -28.82 -5.11 -13.92
CA ALA A 382 -27.96 -4.30 -13.07
C ALA A 382 -26.49 -4.63 -13.34
N LYS A 383 -25.69 -3.59 -13.43
CA LYS A 383 -24.23 -3.62 -13.40
C LYS A 383 -23.67 -2.99 -12.12
N TRP A 384 -22.50 -3.47 -11.71
CA TRP A 384 -21.76 -2.98 -10.55
C TRP A 384 -20.28 -2.81 -10.87
N ILE A 385 -19.60 -2.03 -10.05
CA ILE A 385 -18.14 -1.84 -10.10
C ILE A 385 -17.50 -2.84 -9.14
N VAL A 386 -16.56 -3.65 -9.62
CA VAL A 386 -15.83 -4.62 -8.79
C VAL A 386 -14.33 -4.64 -9.13
N PRO A 387 -13.44 -4.87 -8.15
CA PRO A 387 -12.06 -5.22 -8.41
C PRO A 387 -11.97 -6.54 -9.15
N VAL A 388 -10.99 -6.63 -10.03
CA VAL A 388 -10.75 -7.81 -10.85
C VAL A 388 -9.27 -8.10 -10.97
N VAL A 389 -8.96 -9.37 -10.79
CA VAL A 389 -7.63 -9.94 -10.86
C VAL A 389 -7.72 -11.27 -11.61
N ARG A 390 -6.63 -11.68 -12.27
CA ARG A 390 -6.48 -13.04 -12.79
C ARG A 390 -5.23 -13.64 -12.20
N GLN A 391 -5.37 -14.20 -11.01
CA GLN A 391 -4.24 -14.70 -10.25
C GLN A 391 -4.65 -15.88 -9.37
N PRO A 392 -3.83 -16.94 -9.30
CA PRO A 392 -3.99 -18.01 -8.33
C PRO A 392 -4.15 -17.51 -6.88
N GLY A 393 -5.18 -18.01 -6.20
CA GLY A 393 -5.39 -17.74 -4.77
C GLY A 393 -4.72 -18.75 -3.85
N ASN A 394 -4.90 -18.57 -2.55
CA ASN A 394 -4.58 -19.58 -1.53
C ASN A 394 -5.85 -19.96 -0.77
N ILE A 395 -5.95 -21.21 -0.32
CA ILE A 395 -7.11 -21.70 0.44
C ILE A 395 -6.63 -22.33 1.74
N LEU A 396 -7.17 -21.86 2.88
CA LEU A 396 -6.86 -22.41 4.20
C LEU A 396 -7.88 -23.46 4.66
N ASP A 397 -9.01 -23.59 3.96
CA ASP A 397 -10.09 -24.48 4.37
C ASP A 397 -9.77 -25.96 4.06
N PRO A 398 -9.72 -26.85 5.06
CA PRO A 398 -9.43 -28.27 4.87
C PRO A 398 -10.40 -29.00 3.93
N ALA A 399 -11.63 -28.50 3.75
CA ALA A 399 -12.57 -29.07 2.78
C ALA A 399 -12.03 -29.04 1.34
N TYR A 400 -11.09 -28.14 1.06
CA TYR A 400 -10.45 -27.96 -0.24
C TYR A 400 -9.06 -28.59 -0.31
N GLN A 401 -8.70 -29.51 0.59
CA GLN A 401 -7.36 -30.15 0.60
C GLN A 401 -6.94 -30.80 -0.73
N ALA A 402 -7.91 -31.18 -1.58
CA ALA A 402 -7.66 -31.73 -2.91
C ALA A 402 -7.29 -30.65 -3.96
N SER A 403 -7.45 -29.37 -3.64
CA SER A 403 -7.10 -28.26 -4.51
C SER A 403 -5.59 -28.02 -4.50
N ALA A 404 -5.03 -27.74 -5.67
CA ALA A 404 -3.64 -27.30 -5.79
C ALA A 404 -3.35 -26.00 -5.03
N ARG A 405 -4.39 -25.18 -4.79
CA ARG A 405 -4.34 -23.90 -4.07
C ARG A 405 -4.44 -24.04 -2.55
N TYR A 406 -4.69 -25.24 -2.02
CA TYR A 406 -4.69 -25.48 -0.59
C TYR A 406 -3.30 -25.28 0.02
N VAL A 407 -3.25 -24.59 1.16
CA VAL A 407 -2.03 -24.28 1.90
C VAL A 407 -1.67 -25.47 2.80
N THR A 408 -0.54 -26.10 2.51
CA THR A 408 0.06 -27.15 3.36
C THR A 408 1.14 -26.53 4.22
N ASP A 409 1.30 -27.00 5.47
CA ASP A 409 2.36 -26.58 6.40
C ASP A 409 2.40 -25.09 6.73
N GLY A 410 1.28 -24.38 6.50
CA GLY A 410 1.17 -22.95 6.74
C GLY A 410 2.02 -22.08 5.82
N GLN A 411 2.56 -22.61 4.72
CA GLN A 411 3.27 -21.82 3.71
C GLN A 411 2.37 -21.55 2.51
N ARG A 412 2.14 -20.26 2.21
CA ARG A 412 1.36 -19.86 1.04
C ARG A 412 2.10 -20.24 -0.23
N LYS A 413 1.40 -20.83 -1.19
CA LYS A 413 1.96 -21.26 -2.47
C LYS A 413 1.97 -20.13 -3.49
N ASN A 414 0.91 -19.31 -3.47
CA ASN A 414 0.74 -18.22 -4.42
C ASN A 414 1.00 -16.90 -3.68
N SER A 415 1.90 -16.08 -4.21
CA SER A 415 2.13 -14.74 -3.67
C SER A 415 1.00 -13.80 -4.10
N CYS A 416 0.82 -12.71 -3.37
CA CYS A 416 -0.05 -11.60 -3.75
C CYS A 416 0.72 -10.33 -3.40
N GLY A 417 0.99 -9.49 -4.40
CA GLY A 417 1.69 -8.22 -4.21
C GLY A 417 0.92 -7.29 -3.28
N LEU A 418 1.63 -6.27 -2.75
CA LEU A 418 1.00 -5.23 -1.94
C LEU A 418 0.17 -4.32 -2.85
N ARG A 419 -1.13 -4.57 -2.90
CA ARG A 419 -2.12 -3.79 -3.65
C ARG A 419 -3.10 -3.13 -2.71
N LEU A 420 -3.38 -1.85 -2.93
CA LEU A 420 -4.32 -1.07 -2.14
C LEU A 420 -5.60 -0.78 -2.93
N LEU A 421 -6.73 -0.87 -2.23
CA LEU A 421 -8.05 -0.43 -2.70
C LEU A 421 -8.69 0.46 -1.64
N SER A 422 -9.65 1.29 -2.04
CA SER A 422 -10.47 2.06 -1.10
C SER A 422 -11.78 1.34 -0.87
N TYR A 423 -12.03 0.91 0.37
CA TYR A 423 -13.32 0.37 0.77
C TYR A 423 -14.33 1.48 1.04
N MET A 424 -15.38 1.53 0.23
CA MET A 424 -16.38 2.58 0.24
C MET A 424 -17.62 2.23 1.09
N GLY A 425 -17.65 1.05 1.73
CA GLY A 425 -18.83 0.55 2.43
C GLY A 425 -19.91 0.05 1.47
N MET A 426 -21.17 0.08 1.93
CA MET A 426 -22.33 -0.31 1.12
C MET A 426 -22.67 0.79 0.11
N GLN A 427 -22.48 0.52 -1.17
CA GLN A 427 -22.69 1.45 -2.29
C GLN A 427 -23.70 0.91 -3.29
N LYS A 428 -24.25 1.79 -4.12
CA LYS A 428 -25.29 1.42 -5.09
C LYS A 428 -24.69 0.77 -6.33
N ASP A 429 -25.30 -0.31 -6.79
CA ASP A 429 -25.18 -0.77 -8.17
C ASP A 429 -25.95 0.18 -9.11
N SER A 430 -25.87 -0.04 -10.41
CA SER A 430 -26.58 0.79 -11.41
C SER A 430 -28.11 0.74 -11.33
N ALA A 431 -28.68 -0.26 -10.65
CA ALA A 431 -30.12 -0.37 -10.39
C ALA A 431 -30.50 0.18 -8.99
N GLY A 432 -29.53 0.68 -8.21
CA GLY A 432 -29.73 1.24 -6.88
C GLY A 432 -29.68 0.23 -5.72
N SER A 433 -29.40 -1.05 -5.97
CA SER A 433 -29.24 -2.05 -4.90
C SER A 433 -27.89 -1.86 -4.20
N LEU A 434 -27.87 -2.00 -2.88
CA LEU A 434 -26.65 -1.84 -2.10
C LEU A 434 -25.78 -3.10 -2.12
N TYR A 435 -24.48 -2.93 -2.29
CA TYR A 435 -23.47 -3.97 -2.17
C TYR A 435 -22.17 -3.40 -1.58
N PRO A 436 -21.32 -4.23 -0.94
CA PRO A 436 -20.05 -3.75 -0.42
C PRO A 436 -19.06 -3.49 -1.56
N LEU A 437 -18.62 -2.24 -1.68
CA LEU A 437 -17.73 -1.80 -2.75
C LEU A 437 -16.33 -1.51 -2.21
N ALA A 438 -15.31 -2.13 -2.80
CA ALA A 438 -13.97 -1.56 -2.83
C ALA A 438 -13.58 -1.24 -4.26
N THR A 439 -12.84 -0.15 -4.45
CA THR A 439 -12.45 0.29 -5.77
C THR A 439 -11.13 1.05 -5.73
N SER A 440 -10.41 1.03 -6.84
CA SER A 440 -9.27 1.91 -7.10
C SER A 440 -9.70 3.20 -7.80
N ALA A 441 -10.97 3.33 -8.18
CA ALA A 441 -11.56 4.55 -8.72
C ALA A 441 -12.31 5.34 -7.63
N VAL A 442 -13.03 6.38 -8.04
CA VAL A 442 -13.80 7.25 -7.12
C VAL A 442 -15.32 7.15 -7.28
N ARG A 443 -15.81 6.16 -8.02
CA ARG A 443 -17.24 6.05 -8.41
C ARG A 443 -17.91 4.78 -7.92
N ASP A 444 -19.23 4.81 -7.81
CA ASP A 444 -20.10 3.65 -7.58
C ASP A 444 -20.71 3.09 -8.87
N GLY A 445 -21.55 2.05 -8.73
CA GLY A 445 -22.23 1.43 -9.88
C GLY A 445 -23.20 2.36 -10.62
N THR A 446 -23.65 3.45 -10.01
CA THR A 446 -24.46 4.48 -10.69
C THR A 446 -23.63 5.53 -11.43
N GLN A 447 -22.30 5.39 -11.39
CA GLN A 447 -21.29 6.34 -11.86
C GLN A 447 -21.20 7.64 -11.02
N ALA A 448 -21.87 7.69 -9.87
CA ALA A 448 -21.77 8.83 -8.97
C ALA A 448 -20.38 8.87 -8.33
N GLN A 449 -19.79 10.07 -8.24
CA GLN A 449 -18.54 10.27 -7.51
C GLN A 449 -18.80 10.16 -6.00
N ILE A 450 -18.15 9.21 -5.34
CA ILE A 450 -18.30 8.88 -3.91
C ILE A 450 -17.03 9.13 -3.09
N SER A 451 -15.94 9.56 -3.76
CA SER A 451 -14.65 9.89 -3.15
C SER A 451 -13.97 11.02 -3.92
N SER A 452 -13.03 11.71 -3.28
CA SER A 452 -12.09 12.65 -3.93
C SER A 452 -10.66 12.11 -3.96
N PHE A 453 -10.50 10.82 -3.63
CA PHE A 453 -9.21 10.14 -3.52
C PHE A 453 -9.29 8.76 -4.17
N SER A 454 -8.30 8.48 -5.02
CA SER A 454 -8.08 7.20 -5.69
C SER A 454 -6.76 6.58 -5.22
N PRO A 455 -6.75 5.28 -4.85
CA PRO A 455 -5.52 4.52 -4.61
C PRO A 455 -4.64 4.33 -5.83
N ALA A 456 -5.10 4.57 -7.07
CA ALA A 456 -4.26 4.52 -8.27
C ALA A 456 -3.24 5.69 -8.27
N LEU A 457 -2.14 5.62 -9.04
CA LEU A 457 -1.33 6.84 -9.25
C LEU A 457 -1.96 7.73 -10.32
N SER A 458 -2.59 7.11 -11.30
CA SER A 458 -3.22 7.73 -12.46
C SER A 458 -4.50 8.49 -12.13
N GLY A 459 -4.84 9.39 -13.06
CA GLY A 459 -6.10 10.11 -13.09
C GLY A 459 -6.16 11.27 -12.10
N ARG A 460 -7.16 12.14 -12.31
CA ARG A 460 -7.33 13.40 -11.56
C ARG A 460 -7.41 13.26 -10.04
N PHE A 461 -7.77 12.09 -9.54
CA PHE A 461 -7.88 11.80 -8.10
C PHE A 461 -6.78 10.87 -7.59
N GLY A 462 -5.86 10.44 -8.46
CA GLY A 462 -4.79 9.51 -8.14
C GLY A 462 -3.74 10.10 -7.20
N GLY A 463 -2.96 9.23 -6.59
CA GLY A 463 -1.91 9.58 -5.62
C GLY A 463 -0.84 10.51 -6.18
N TRP A 464 -0.58 10.49 -7.50
CA TRP A 464 0.36 11.42 -8.13
C TRP A 464 -0.06 12.88 -7.90
N HIS A 465 -1.28 13.23 -8.31
CA HIS A 465 -1.83 14.58 -8.12
C HIS A 465 -2.28 14.83 -6.67
N GLY A 466 -2.55 13.76 -5.90
CA GLY A 466 -2.92 13.82 -4.48
C GLY A 466 -1.80 14.23 -3.51
N GLY A 467 -0.59 14.51 -4.00
CA GLY A 467 0.53 15.02 -3.20
C GLY A 467 1.87 14.33 -3.45
N LEU A 468 1.90 13.23 -4.19
CA LEU A 468 3.16 12.54 -4.47
C LEU A 468 4.05 13.31 -5.45
N ALA A 469 3.46 13.98 -6.45
CA ALA A 469 4.19 14.90 -7.33
C ALA A 469 4.92 16.00 -6.53
N LEU A 470 4.26 16.50 -5.48
CA LEU A 470 4.82 17.50 -4.58
C LEU A 470 6.02 16.96 -3.79
N TYR A 471 5.91 15.73 -3.31
CA TYR A 471 7.00 15.06 -2.60
C TYR A 471 8.22 14.87 -3.51
N TYR A 472 8.05 14.35 -4.73
CA TYR A 472 9.18 14.16 -5.67
C TYR A 472 9.74 15.47 -6.24
N TYR A 473 8.90 16.49 -6.40
CA TYR A 473 9.37 17.84 -6.71
C TYR A 473 10.28 18.36 -5.61
N PHE A 474 9.90 18.18 -4.33
CA PHE A 474 10.74 18.51 -3.20
C PHE A 474 12.06 17.74 -3.21
N LEU A 475 12.04 16.41 -3.40
CA LEU A 475 13.26 15.61 -3.45
C LEU A 475 14.23 16.08 -4.54
N SER A 476 13.71 16.49 -5.70
CA SER A 476 14.53 16.95 -6.83
C SER A 476 15.11 18.36 -6.65
N ASN A 477 14.42 19.23 -5.91
CA ASN A 477 14.74 20.66 -5.83
C ASN A 477 15.28 21.09 -4.45
N THR A 478 15.24 20.21 -3.47
CA THR A 478 15.79 20.50 -2.15
C THR A 478 17.32 20.58 -2.22
N ARG A 479 17.86 21.55 -1.49
CA ARG A 479 19.30 21.73 -1.25
C ARG A 479 19.62 21.25 0.15
N LYS A 480 20.72 20.52 0.27
CA LYS A 480 21.28 20.17 1.56
C LYS A 480 22.00 21.40 2.14
N VAL A 481 21.62 21.75 3.36
CA VAL A 481 22.22 22.87 4.10
C VAL A 481 22.84 22.32 5.38
N THR A 482 24.09 22.70 5.64
CA THR A 482 24.80 22.31 6.86
C THR A 482 25.08 23.54 7.69
N ALA A 483 24.79 23.48 8.99
CA ALA A 483 25.04 24.57 9.91
C ALA A 483 25.53 24.05 11.26
N ASP A 484 26.53 24.72 11.82
CA ASP A 484 26.97 24.48 13.18
C ASP A 484 26.20 25.38 14.15
N MET A 485 25.82 24.82 15.30
CA MET A 485 24.98 25.46 16.30
C MET A 485 25.50 25.19 17.71
N LEU A 486 25.11 26.07 18.64
CA LEU A 486 25.27 25.89 20.08
C LEU A 486 23.88 25.83 20.73
N LEU A 487 23.32 24.63 20.85
CA LEU A 487 21.95 24.43 21.32
C LEU A 487 21.90 24.11 22.82
N PRO A 488 20.93 24.67 23.56
CA PRO A 488 20.57 24.15 24.87
C PRO A 488 20.08 22.70 24.77
N ALA A 489 20.36 21.89 25.79
CA ALA A 489 19.90 20.49 25.83
C ALA A 489 18.37 20.36 25.73
N GLN A 490 17.63 21.34 26.24
CA GLN A 490 16.18 21.39 26.15
C GLN A 490 15.67 21.52 24.71
N GLU A 491 16.33 22.34 23.87
CA GLU A 491 15.95 22.52 22.47
C GLU A 491 16.20 21.24 21.67
N LEU A 492 17.33 20.57 21.91
CA LEU A 492 17.61 19.28 21.27
C LEU A 492 16.65 18.18 21.75
N ALA A 493 16.31 18.14 23.03
CA ALA A 493 15.35 17.17 23.58
C ALA A 493 13.93 17.38 23.01
N ALA A 494 13.54 18.63 22.76
CA ALA A 494 12.23 18.96 22.23
C ALA A 494 12.13 18.90 20.69
N LEU A 495 13.25 18.66 19.99
CA LEU A 495 13.30 18.54 18.54
C LEU A 495 12.36 17.44 18.04
N LYS A 496 11.58 17.80 17.02
CA LYS A 496 10.75 16.88 16.23
C LYS A 496 11.27 16.88 14.80
N LEU A 497 11.93 15.79 14.39
CA LEU A 497 12.51 15.65 13.04
C LEU A 497 11.48 15.71 11.89
N HIS A 498 10.20 15.51 12.20
CA HIS A 498 9.10 15.60 11.24
C HIS A 498 8.51 17.01 11.13
N LYS A 499 9.10 18.02 11.79
CA LYS A 499 8.63 19.41 11.76
C LYS A 499 9.72 20.37 11.25
N PRO A 500 9.30 21.47 10.60
CA PRO A 500 10.22 22.51 10.19
C PRO A 500 10.85 23.27 11.37
N VAL A 501 12.05 23.79 11.14
CA VAL A 501 12.77 24.71 12.02
C VAL A 501 13.10 26.00 11.27
N MET A 502 13.18 27.12 12.00
CA MET A 502 13.59 28.41 11.46
C MET A 502 15.09 28.60 11.65
N LEU A 503 15.80 28.92 10.57
CA LEU A 503 17.24 29.19 10.56
C LEU A 503 17.53 30.46 9.76
N TRP A 504 18.77 30.94 9.83
CA TRP A 504 19.23 32.16 9.19
C TRP A 504 20.33 31.84 8.17
N PHE A 505 20.09 32.13 6.90
CA PHE A 505 21.10 31.97 5.83
C PHE A 505 21.03 33.17 4.90
N ASP A 506 22.18 33.65 4.41
CA ASP A 506 22.26 34.80 3.48
C ASP A 506 21.44 36.04 3.93
N ARG A 507 21.42 36.32 5.24
CA ARG A 507 20.67 37.45 5.84
C ARG A 507 19.14 37.34 5.73
N GLN A 508 18.61 36.17 5.41
CA GLN A 508 17.19 35.91 5.36
C GLN A 508 16.81 34.75 6.29
N PRO A 509 15.74 34.90 7.10
CA PRO A 509 15.18 33.78 7.82
C PRO A 509 14.48 32.84 6.83
N GLY A 510 14.71 31.54 7.00
CA GLY A 510 14.10 30.51 6.16
C GLY A 510 13.60 29.33 6.97
N GLN A 511 12.64 28.62 6.38
CA GLN A 511 12.12 27.36 6.90
C GLN A 511 12.91 26.19 6.32
N PHE A 512 13.36 25.31 7.21
CA PHE A 512 14.15 24.13 6.83
C PHE A 512 13.63 22.87 7.52
N LEU A 513 13.72 21.74 6.83
CA LEU A 513 13.39 20.43 7.39
C LEU A 513 14.66 19.78 7.95
N PRO A 514 14.71 19.42 9.24
CA PRO A 514 15.85 18.68 9.80
C PRO A 514 16.05 17.36 9.06
N ALA A 515 17.24 17.18 8.47
CA ALA A 515 17.62 15.95 7.78
C ALA A 515 18.38 15.03 8.73
N LYS A 516 19.41 15.57 9.38
CA LYS A 516 20.28 14.86 10.33
C LYS A 516 20.81 15.85 11.36
N ILE A 517 20.84 15.47 12.63
CA ILE A 517 21.33 16.29 13.72
C ILE A 517 22.35 15.46 14.49
N THR A 518 23.59 15.92 14.54
CA THR A 518 24.67 15.33 15.32
C THR A 518 25.00 16.27 16.46
N ALA A 519 24.89 15.81 17.70
CA ALA A 519 25.15 16.62 18.89
C ALA A 519 26.21 15.97 19.77
N GLU A 520 27.16 16.78 20.21
CA GLU A 520 28.20 16.39 21.15
C GLU A 520 27.92 16.94 22.54
N ALA A 521 28.33 16.18 23.56
CA ALA A 521 28.21 16.53 24.97
C ALA A 521 28.61 17.99 25.26
N PRO A 522 27.91 18.65 26.20
CA PRO A 522 28.09 20.08 26.40
C PRO A 522 29.47 20.38 26.97
N GLY A 523 30.09 21.45 26.47
CA GLY A 523 31.27 22.05 27.07
C GLY A 523 30.95 22.73 28.42
N PRO A 524 31.93 23.45 29.01
CA PRO A 524 31.74 24.15 30.28
C PRO A 524 30.56 25.12 30.32
N SER A 525 30.14 25.63 29.15
CA SER A 525 29.03 26.57 28.98
C SER A 525 27.63 25.96 29.11
N GLY A 526 27.50 24.62 29.20
CA GLY A 526 26.20 23.93 29.23
C GLY A 526 25.48 23.85 27.87
N LEU A 527 26.04 24.42 26.81
CA LEU A 527 25.53 24.32 25.44
C LEU A 527 26.15 23.12 24.70
N LEU A 528 25.33 22.44 23.92
CA LEU A 528 25.73 21.33 23.06
C LEU A 528 26.32 21.86 21.76
N LYS A 529 27.45 21.31 21.32
CA LYS A 529 27.93 21.54 19.96
C LYS A 529 27.10 20.67 19.03
N VAL A 530 26.36 21.30 18.13
CA VAL A 530 25.45 20.60 17.22
C VAL A 530 25.82 20.92 15.79
N ARG A 531 25.99 19.88 14.98
CA ARG A 531 26.07 19.98 13.53
C ARG A 531 24.75 19.51 12.95
N GLY A 532 24.01 20.41 12.32
CA GLY A 532 22.76 20.09 11.67
C GLY A 532 22.92 20.02 10.15
N GLU A 533 22.32 19.00 9.57
CA GLU A 533 22.01 18.91 8.15
C GLU A 533 20.51 19.13 7.98
N PHE A 534 20.15 20.01 7.06
CA PHE A 534 18.79 20.45 6.81
C PHE A 534 18.49 20.43 5.32
N GLN A 535 17.20 20.41 5.00
CA GLN A 535 16.68 20.47 3.64
C GLN A 535 15.92 21.78 3.46
N THR A 536 16.29 22.54 2.43
CA THR A 536 15.49 23.71 2.01
C THR A 536 14.12 23.25 1.58
N VAL A 537 13.08 24.04 1.85
CA VAL A 537 11.79 23.80 1.21
C VAL A 537 11.61 24.77 0.04
N PRO A 538 11.45 24.28 -1.21
CA PRO A 538 11.43 25.14 -2.40
C PRO A 538 10.35 26.23 -2.31
N ALA A 539 10.71 27.50 -2.54
CA ALA A 539 9.79 28.64 -2.39
C ALA A 539 8.67 28.69 -3.46
N ALA A 540 8.85 28.02 -4.59
CA ALA A 540 7.94 28.04 -5.74
C ALA A 540 7.32 26.67 -6.00
N ILE A 541 6.67 26.08 -4.98
CA ILE A 541 5.76 24.95 -5.22
C ILE A 541 4.47 25.49 -5.85
N SER A 542 4.58 26.01 -7.07
CA SER A 542 3.47 26.08 -8.00
C SER A 542 3.61 24.88 -8.92
N LEU A 543 3.31 23.68 -8.40
CA LEU A 543 2.84 22.65 -9.31
C LEU A 543 1.64 23.30 -9.99
N GLY A 544 1.76 23.56 -11.30
CA GLY A 544 0.67 24.13 -12.08
C GLY A 544 -0.59 23.34 -11.72
N THR A 545 -1.67 24.04 -11.36
CA THR A 545 -2.92 23.35 -11.11
C THR A 545 -3.32 22.74 -12.44
N GLU A 546 -3.02 21.46 -12.62
CA GLU A 546 -3.31 20.76 -13.84
C GLU A 546 -4.82 20.81 -14.00
N SER A 547 -5.27 21.53 -15.02
CA SER A 547 -6.69 21.70 -15.28
C SER A 547 -7.17 20.44 -15.98
N PHE A 548 -7.79 19.55 -15.22
CA PHE A 548 -8.47 18.41 -15.81
C PHE A 548 -9.77 18.88 -16.49
N PRO A 549 -10.05 18.44 -17.73
CA PRO A 549 -11.35 18.68 -18.33
C PRO A 549 -12.46 18.02 -17.49
N ASP A 550 -13.67 18.56 -17.58
CA ASP A 550 -14.82 17.96 -16.92
C ASP A 550 -15.08 16.54 -17.44
N PRO A 551 -15.42 15.56 -16.57
CA PRO A 551 -15.71 14.21 -17.01
C PRO A 551 -16.90 14.18 -17.98
N VAL A 552 -16.73 13.48 -19.11
CA VAL A 552 -17.80 13.30 -20.10
C VAL A 552 -18.58 12.03 -19.84
N TRP A 553 -19.75 11.89 -20.47
CA TRP A 553 -20.49 10.64 -20.50
C TRP A 553 -20.19 9.88 -21.80
N VAL A 554 -19.82 8.61 -21.68
CA VAL A 554 -19.45 7.74 -22.79
C VAL A 554 -20.54 6.72 -23.05
N GLU A 555 -21.02 6.68 -24.28
CA GLU A 555 -21.92 5.67 -24.80
C GLU A 555 -21.12 4.67 -25.65
N TRP A 556 -21.20 3.39 -25.28
CA TRP A 556 -20.65 2.29 -26.05
C TRP A 556 -21.67 1.80 -27.08
N THR A 557 -21.26 1.75 -28.34
CA THR A 557 -22.06 1.19 -29.43
C THR A 557 -21.28 0.09 -30.15
N GLU A 558 -21.94 -1.05 -30.34
CA GLU A 558 -21.38 -2.21 -31.03
C GLU A 558 -22.23 -2.51 -32.26
N THR A 559 -21.61 -2.45 -33.44
CA THR A 559 -22.25 -2.83 -34.70
C THR A 559 -21.70 -4.17 -35.15
N ARG A 560 -22.59 -5.16 -35.34
CA ARG A 560 -22.23 -6.49 -35.83
C ARG A 560 -22.50 -6.62 -37.32
N THR A 561 -21.50 -7.07 -38.08
CA THR A 561 -21.65 -7.51 -39.46
C THR A 561 -21.38 -9.00 -39.55
N GLN A 562 -22.09 -9.69 -40.44
CA GLN A 562 -21.93 -11.13 -40.65
C GLN A 562 -21.49 -11.38 -42.10
N ALA A 563 -20.48 -12.22 -42.26
CA ALA A 563 -20.04 -12.69 -43.56
C ALA A 563 -19.87 -14.21 -43.56
N SER A 564 -20.26 -14.85 -44.65
CA SER A 564 -19.98 -16.28 -44.88
C SER A 564 -18.73 -16.41 -45.74
N ARG A 565 -17.78 -17.22 -45.29
CA ARG A 565 -16.56 -17.55 -46.05
C ARG A 565 -16.47 -19.05 -46.22
N SER A 566 -16.23 -19.50 -47.45
CA SER A 566 -15.89 -20.90 -47.72
C SER A 566 -14.37 -21.04 -47.71
N GLN A 567 -13.84 -21.95 -46.89
CA GLN A 567 -12.43 -22.29 -46.86
C GLN A 567 -12.30 -23.82 -46.85
N SER A 568 -11.62 -24.37 -47.86
CA SER A 568 -11.40 -25.82 -48.01
C SER A 568 -12.70 -26.66 -47.99
N GLY A 569 -13.78 -26.16 -48.58
CA GLY A 569 -15.08 -26.85 -48.63
C GLY A 569 -15.91 -26.75 -47.34
N VAL A 570 -15.39 -26.08 -46.30
CA VAL A 570 -16.10 -25.78 -45.07
C VAL A 570 -16.59 -24.34 -45.09
N VAL A 571 -17.87 -24.12 -44.80
CA VAL A 571 -18.45 -22.77 -44.69
C VAL A 571 -18.30 -22.29 -43.25
N PHE A 572 -17.64 -21.16 -43.07
CA PHE A 572 -17.55 -20.45 -41.80
C PHE A 572 -18.48 -19.25 -41.83
N VAL A 573 -19.19 -19.04 -40.72
CA VAL A 573 -19.87 -17.78 -40.43
C VAL A 573 -18.94 -16.97 -39.55
N GLU A 574 -18.44 -15.87 -40.08
CA GLU A 574 -17.66 -14.88 -39.35
C GLU A 574 -18.58 -13.73 -38.94
N ARG A 575 -18.72 -13.45 -37.64
CA ARG A 575 -19.30 -12.19 -37.20
C ARG A 575 -18.19 -11.25 -36.79
N ARG A 576 -18.21 -10.06 -37.38
CA ARG A 576 -17.26 -9.00 -37.10
C ARG A 576 -17.97 -7.88 -36.35
N ILE A 577 -17.24 -7.21 -35.48
CA ILE A 577 -17.73 -6.08 -34.70
C ILE A 577 -16.96 -4.82 -35.05
N THR A 578 -17.67 -3.71 -35.05
CA THR A 578 -17.09 -2.38 -34.97
C THR A 578 -17.55 -1.75 -33.67
N ILE A 579 -16.60 -1.37 -32.84
CA ILE A 579 -16.83 -0.74 -31.54
C ILE A 579 -16.63 0.75 -31.71
N THR A 580 -17.65 1.50 -31.33
CA THR A 580 -17.64 2.96 -31.40
C THR A 580 -18.06 3.54 -30.05
N VAL A 581 -17.28 4.50 -29.57
CA VAL A 581 -17.60 5.31 -28.40
C VAL A 581 -18.10 6.68 -28.85
N LYS A 582 -19.23 7.13 -28.28
CA LYS A 582 -19.74 8.50 -28.41
C LYS A 582 -19.62 9.23 -27.09
N CYS A 583 -19.26 10.51 -27.13
CA CYS A 583 -19.06 11.34 -25.95
C CYS A 583 -20.17 12.39 -25.83
N TRP A 584 -20.67 12.57 -24.61
CA TRP A 584 -21.80 13.43 -24.26
C TRP A 584 -21.45 14.30 -23.05
N LYS A 585 -21.98 15.52 -22.97
CA LYS A 585 -21.79 16.37 -21.78
C LYS A 585 -22.66 15.91 -20.61
N GLU A 586 -23.83 15.36 -20.92
CA GLU A 586 -24.80 14.91 -19.93
C GLU A 586 -25.24 13.45 -20.15
N ARG A 587 -25.69 12.78 -19.08
CA ARG A 587 -26.16 11.39 -19.11
C ARG A 587 -27.33 11.17 -20.09
N GLN A 588 -28.14 12.20 -20.30
CA GLN A 588 -29.33 12.18 -21.14
C GLN A 588 -29.03 12.15 -22.64
N ARG A 589 -27.74 12.24 -23.04
CA ARG A 589 -27.31 12.20 -24.45
C ARG A 589 -27.89 13.33 -25.31
N ILE A 590 -28.00 14.53 -24.72
CA ILE A 590 -28.57 15.70 -25.41
C ILE A 590 -27.46 16.44 -26.16
N THR A 591 -26.38 16.80 -25.46
CA THR A 591 -25.28 17.58 -26.05
C THR A 591 -24.05 16.72 -26.28
N PRO A 592 -23.59 16.50 -27.53
CA PRO A 592 -22.31 15.84 -27.77
C PRO A 592 -21.15 16.61 -27.12
N ALA A 593 -20.19 15.89 -26.56
CA ALA A 593 -18.95 16.44 -26.01
C ALA A 593 -17.80 16.14 -26.96
N ALA A 594 -17.14 17.16 -27.49
CA ALA A 594 -15.89 16.99 -28.22
C ALA A 594 -14.76 16.81 -27.21
N VAL A 595 -14.07 15.68 -27.27
CA VAL A 595 -12.92 15.37 -26.40
C VAL A 595 -11.62 15.38 -27.21
N GLN A 596 -10.50 15.61 -26.54
CA GLN A 596 -9.16 15.53 -27.12
C GLN A 596 -8.34 14.53 -26.32
N SER A 597 -7.92 13.44 -26.96
CA SER A 597 -7.11 12.38 -26.35
C SER A 597 -7.69 11.78 -25.05
N LEU A 598 -9.01 11.57 -24.98
CA LEU A 598 -9.65 10.95 -23.82
C LEU A 598 -9.18 9.49 -23.67
N PRO A 599 -8.51 9.09 -22.58
CA PRO A 599 -8.06 7.72 -22.40
C PRO A 599 -9.25 6.79 -22.12
N LEU A 600 -9.54 5.87 -23.05
CA LEU A 600 -10.61 4.88 -22.96
C LEU A 600 -10.00 3.49 -22.74
N ARG A 601 -10.20 2.91 -21.55
CA ARG A 601 -9.66 1.61 -21.20
C ARG A 601 -10.65 0.53 -21.59
N VAL A 602 -10.26 -0.35 -22.50
CA VAL A 602 -11.11 -1.44 -23.00
C VAL A 602 -10.48 -2.76 -22.62
N ARG A 603 -11.25 -3.57 -21.90
CA ARG A 603 -10.96 -4.97 -21.66
C ARG A 603 -11.38 -5.79 -22.87
N LYS A 604 -10.48 -6.63 -23.36
CA LYS A 604 -10.71 -7.58 -24.44
C LYS A 604 -10.46 -8.98 -23.90
N LYS A 605 -11.45 -9.85 -23.98
CA LYS A 605 -11.35 -11.27 -23.61
C LYS A 605 -11.58 -12.13 -24.85
N VAL A 606 -10.62 -12.99 -25.15
CA VAL A 606 -10.68 -13.97 -26.24
C VAL A 606 -10.79 -15.35 -25.61
N ASP A 607 -11.95 -15.95 -25.72
CA ASP A 607 -12.23 -17.32 -25.27
C ASP A 607 -12.03 -18.27 -26.44
N TYR A 608 -11.12 -19.22 -26.31
CA TYR A 608 -10.90 -20.26 -27.31
C TYR A 608 -11.70 -21.52 -26.93
N VAL A 609 -12.37 -22.12 -27.91
CA VAL A 609 -13.26 -23.26 -27.67
C VAL A 609 -12.53 -24.58 -27.98
N VAL A 610 -13.13 -25.69 -27.53
CA VAL A 610 -12.63 -27.09 -27.57
C VAL A 610 -11.90 -27.44 -28.88
N GLY A 611 -10.65 -27.86 -28.75
CA GLY A 611 -9.75 -28.24 -29.86
C GLY A 611 -8.62 -27.23 -30.13
N SER A 612 -8.74 -26.02 -29.56
CA SER A 612 -7.68 -25.02 -29.52
C SER A 612 -6.58 -25.40 -28.52
N SER A 613 -5.31 -25.31 -28.92
CA SER A 613 -4.17 -25.31 -27.99
C SER A 613 -3.83 -23.91 -27.45
N GLN A 614 -4.52 -22.87 -27.92
CA GLN A 614 -4.34 -21.50 -27.46
C GLN A 614 -5.08 -21.31 -26.13
N PRO A 615 -4.43 -20.73 -25.11
CA PRO A 615 -5.08 -20.37 -23.86
C PRO A 615 -6.04 -19.19 -24.07
N ASP A 616 -7.05 -19.08 -23.20
CA ASP A 616 -7.88 -17.87 -23.14
C ASP A 616 -6.99 -16.66 -22.81
N VAL A 617 -7.19 -15.58 -23.56
CA VAL A 617 -6.39 -14.36 -23.40
C VAL A 617 -7.29 -13.22 -23.00
N GLU A 618 -6.99 -12.60 -21.87
CA GLU A 618 -7.67 -11.39 -21.42
C GLU A 618 -6.65 -10.26 -21.25
N THR A 619 -6.85 -9.16 -21.97
CA THR A 619 -5.97 -7.99 -21.93
C THR A 619 -6.77 -6.71 -21.73
N ILE A 620 -6.11 -5.70 -21.17
CA ILE A 620 -6.65 -4.34 -21.08
C ILE A 620 -5.81 -3.43 -21.97
N GLN A 621 -6.47 -2.73 -22.88
CA GLN A 621 -5.84 -1.81 -23.82
C GLN A 621 -6.42 -0.40 -23.64
N THR A 622 -5.56 0.62 -23.70
CA THR A 622 -5.97 2.02 -23.68
C THR A 622 -6.03 2.57 -25.09
N TYR A 623 -7.19 3.11 -25.46
CA TYR A 623 -7.44 3.86 -26.69
C TYR A 623 -7.54 5.35 -26.36
N TYR A 624 -7.31 6.23 -27.34
CA TYR A 624 -7.43 7.67 -27.15
C TYR A 624 -8.55 8.24 -28.02
N GLY A 625 -9.66 8.60 -27.37
CA GLY A 625 -10.83 9.21 -27.99
C GLY A 625 -10.56 10.64 -28.44
N THR A 626 -10.95 10.99 -29.66
CA THR A 626 -10.85 12.36 -30.21
C THR A 626 -12.13 12.72 -30.97
N GLY A 627 -12.62 13.94 -30.78
CA GLY A 627 -13.89 14.42 -31.34
C GLY A 627 -15.09 14.02 -30.50
N THR A 628 -16.28 13.99 -31.11
CA THR A 628 -17.54 13.58 -30.45
C THR A 628 -17.79 12.07 -30.52
N GLN A 629 -17.06 11.36 -31.39
CA GLN A 629 -17.18 9.94 -31.63
C GLN A 629 -15.81 9.37 -32.03
N THR A 630 -15.47 8.17 -31.55
CA THR A 630 -14.23 7.47 -31.92
C THR A 630 -14.51 5.99 -32.14
N VAL A 631 -13.98 5.43 -33.23
CA VAL A 631 -13.99 3.99 -33.50
C VAL A 631 -12.79 3.38 -32.78
N LEU A 632 -13.03 2.49 -31.83
CA LEU A 632 -11.97 1.83 -31.06
C LEU A 632 -11.44 0.59 -31.79
N GLU A 633 -12.37 -0.22 -32.29
CA GLU A 633 -12.10 -1.43 -33.05
C GLU A 633 -12.94 -1.39 -34.32
N ASN A 634 -12.34 -1.74 -35.45
CA ASN A 634 -13.03 -1.67 -36.74
C ASN A 634 -13.02 -3.02 -37.43
N ASN A 635 -14.21 -3.60 -37.61
CA ASN A 635 -14.42 -4.84 -38.35
C ASN A 635 -13.58 -6.02 -37.80
N THR A 636 -13.39 -6.07 -36.49
CA THR A 636 -12.62 -7.10 -35.78
C THR A 636 -13.46 -8.38 -35.65
N LEU A 637 -12.85 -9.55 -35.84
CA LEU A 637 -13.57 -10.82 -35.81
C LEU A 637 -13.98 -11.17 -34.37
N ALA A 638 -15.29 -11.16 -34.11
CA ALA A 638 -15.88 -11.41 -32.80
C ALA A 638 -16.15 -12.90 -32.56
N ASP A 639 -16.71 -13.59 -33.55
CA ASP A 639 -16.88 -15.04 -33.49
C ASP A 639 -16.66 -15.67 -34.88
N ARG A 640 -16.26 -16.93 -34.85
CA ARG A 640 -16.19 -17.79 -36.03
C ARG A 640 -16.87 -19.12 -35.73
N LEU A 641 -17.90 -19.43 -36.51
CA LEU A 641 -18.73 -20.63 -36.37
C LEU A 641 -18.58 -21.51 -37.60
N GLN A 642 -18.37 -22.82 -37.43
CA GLN A 642 -18.47 -23.77 -38.53
C GLN A 642 -19.93 -24.05 -38.89
N SER A 643 -20.27 -23.95 -40.17
CA SER A 643 -21.57 -24.32 -40.71
C SER A 643 -21.41 -25.48 -41.72
N GLY A 644 -21.90 -26.67 -41.37
CA GLY A 644 -21.97 -27.84 -42.28
C GLY A 644 -21.64 -29.21 -41.64
N SER A 645 -22.55 -30.18 -41.85
CA SER A 645 -22.57 -31.64 -41.53
C SER A 645 -21.90 -32.16 -40.24
N MET A 646 -22.71 -32.77 -39.37
CA MET A 646 -22.40 -33.45 -38.08
C MET A 646 -21.70 -32.62 -36.98
N LEU A 647 -20.96 -31.56 -37.33
CA LEU A 647 -20.28 -30.64 -36.41
C LEU A 647 -20.76 -29.18 -36.55
N ALA A 648 -21.99 -28.98 -37.04
CA ALA A 648 -22.58 -27.66 -37.15
C ALA A 648 -22.73 -27.02 -35.75
N GLY A 649 -22.12 -25.84 -35.55
CA GLY A 649 -22.16 -25.13 -34.28
C GLY A 649 -20.88 -25.21 -33.44
N LEU A 650 -19.79 -25.80 -33.93
CA LEU A 650 -18.48 -25.61 -33.31
C LEU A 650 -18.08 -24.13 -33.45
N GLN A 651 -18.18 -23.41 -32.35
CA GLN A 651 -17.58 -22.11 -32.15
C GLN A 651 -16.09 -22.32 -31.97
N PHE A 652 -15.23 -21.60 -32.69
CA PHE A 652 -13.78 -21.76 -32.56
C PHE A 652 -13.20 -20.79 -31.54
N TYR A 653 -13.76 -19.58 -31.47
CA TYR A 653 -13.42 -18.60 -30.45
C TYR A 653 -14.51 -17.52 -30.35
N THR A 654 -14.52 -16.82 -29.22
CA THR A 654 -15.37 -15.65 -28.93
C THR A 654 -14.49 -14.52 -28.46
N THR A 655 -14.67 -13.32 -29.00
CA THR A 655 -14.06 -12.11 -28.48
C THR A 655 -15.13 -11.23 -27.85
N THR A 656 -14.97 -10.92 -26.58
CA THR A 656 -15.82 -9.97 -25.85
C THR A 656 -15.02 -8.72 -25.52
N TYR A 657 -15.70 -7.58 -25.55
CA TYR A 657 -15.13 -6.28 -25.26
C TYR A 657 -15.97 -5.56 -24.23
N GLN A 658 -15.29 -4.82 -23.35
CA GLN A 658 -15.94 -4.09 -22.29
C GLN A 658 -15.16 -2.81 -22.01
N LEU A 659 -15.89 -1.69 -21.91
CA LEU A 659 -15.32 -0.44 -21.43
C LEU A 659 -15.20 -0.50 -19.90
N GLU A 660 -13.99 -0.25 -19.41
CA GLU A 660 -13.70 -0.20 -17.97
C GLU A 660 -14.05 1.19 -17.42
N PRO A 661 -14.40 1.32 -16.13
CA PRO A 661 -14.54 2.63 -15.50
C PRO A 661 -13.25 3.47 -15.62
N GLY A 662 -13.40 4.76 -15.91
CA GLY A 662 -12.30 5.74 -15.93
C GLY A 662 -12.57 6.94 -15.03
N ASP A 663 -11.51 7.69 -14.74
CA ASP A 663 -11.63 8.91 -13.92
C ASP A 663 -12.19 10.10 -14.72
N ASP A 664 -11.89 10.14 -16.02
CA ASP A 664 -12.22 11.25 -16.93
C ASP A 664 -13.53 11.05 -17.70
N TYR A 665 -14.23 9.95 -17.47
CA TYR A 665 -15.53 9.69 -18.08
C TYR A 665 -16.46 8.84 -17.21
N ASN A 666 -17.75 8.91 -17.51
CA ASN A 666 -18.82 8.11 -16.95
C ASN A 666 -19.35 7.16 -18.02
N ILE A 667 -19.73 5.93 -17.65
CA ILE A 667 -20.32 4.98 -18.59
C ILE A 667 -21.85 5.10 -18.55
N ILE A 668 -22.49 5.19 -19.71
CA ILE A 668 -23.96 5.19 -19.81
C ILE A 668 -24.52 3.77 -19.82
#